data_AF-R6MSN8-F1
#
_entry.id   AF-R6MSN8-F1
#
_cell.length_a   1.000
_cell.length_b   1.000
_cell.length_c   1.000
_cell.angle_alpha   90.00
_cell.angle_beta   90.00
_cell.angle_gamma   90.00
#
_symmetry.space_group_name_H-M   'P 1'
#
loop_
_entity.id
_entity.type
_entity.pdbx_description
1 polymer ?
#
loop_
_entity_poly.entity_id
_entity_poly.type
_entity_poly.pdbx_seq_one_letter_code
_entity_poly.pdbx_strand_id
1 'polypeptide(L)'
;MDIEILLVNQNDTPALDSGELSDKLAENGFTLTYITPVDFKSKKIISALDKCADNNEKPSVVILANALSDKGADSFKKHFSEVVAQAEKAEKPKAPKDYWKKRTKALKNAEKLKLSDERVQEIKDSFKLYRKKSKIFNLGDLGNGCKGFCFMYKGMKVTALPQKKYSLNNIDDMILAAAQKTVEVFENNEAEYPGGFSKVEYVPPKKGLKYRIIPMRGDSGKEIARKSVAIVSLVVFVGALSMLFYNMVYLSYQNKEKMNDIQMIYHNTTDDNTSQGGDKKPSEEEKVDWAKLKDINKEIVGWIQINDTGIDYPVLYHEGDSRSSQYYLYRDYRGNPDDWGSVFIDYRSTESTKSKNVIMHGHHMNDGTMFAGMLKYGRYSIDMDFYKKAPTITFNTPEENATYKIISVFKTNTLSSHGEFFNYMIGSFQNDKDFMNYVYNVRVRSMVNCPVDVNEDDSLITLSTCSYEYTDFRTVIVARKVRNGESAKVDVSQASANNNAVWPQVYYDRNGGTRPKVTDFCTAYEAGQIDWYSGDYDFKDQKVVEATTAPATTDAQGNTVKPTQQPTTAQPTTKAKVYVTVKFINYDGTQISEQKVEVGKSAKAPADPVKPSDDYYDYVFKGWQLDFSKVYSDMTIAPNFEPVLKQQATDAPAEEVAAE
;
A
#
# COMPACT_ATOMS: atom_id res chain seq x y z
N MET A 1 -53.11 -35.64 10.69
CA MET A 1 -52.38 -34.36 10.56
C MET A 1 -51.28 -34.54 9.53
N ASP A 2 -51.17 -33.64 8.57
CA ASP A 2 -50.16 -33.76 7.51
C ASP A 2 -48.76 -33.45 8.04
N ILE A 3 -47.82 -34.31 7.70
CA ILE A 3 -46.41 -34.22 8.06
C ILE A 3 -45.55 -34.16 6.80
N GLU A 4 -44.63 -33.21 6.78
CA GLU A 4 -43.55 -33.18 5.81
C GLU A 4 -42.20 -33.40 6.50
N ILE A 5 -41.33 -34.20 5.90
CA ILE A 5 -39.99 -34.47 6.43
C ILE A 5 -38.98 -33.78 5.52
N LEU A 6 -38.22 -32.85 6.08
CA LEU A 6 -37.04 -32.29 5.43
C LEU A 6 -35.82 -33.06 5.94
N LEU A 7 -35.30 -33.93 5.07
CA LEU A 7 -34.13 -34.73 5.37
C LEU A 7 -32.87 -33.88 5.18
N VAL A 8 -32.25 -33.46 6.28
CA VAL A 8 -31.09 -32.57 6.23
C VAL A 8 -29.85 -33.39 5.87
N ASN A 9 -29.29 -33.09 4.70
CA ASN A 9 -28.07 -33.71 4.18
C ASN A 9 -26.87 -33.18 4.97
N GLN A 10 -26.36 -34.02 5.87
CA GLN A 10 -25.09 -33.83 6.58
C GLN A 10 -24.09 -34.91 6.10
N ASN A 11 -22.98 -35.09 6.81
CA ASN A 11 -21.93 -36.05 6.44
C ASN A 11 -22.46 -37.49 6.25
N ASP A 12 -23.48 -37.88 7.02
CA ASP A 12 -24.25 -39.11 6.85
C ASP A 12 -25.73 -38.78 6.64
N THR A 13 -26.27 -39.08 5.46
CA THR A 13 -27.70 -38.92 5.17
C THR A 13 -28.39 -40.27 5.40
N PRO A 14 -29.27 -40.40 6.40
CA PRO A 14 -29.90 -41.68 6.70
C PRO A 14 -30.87 -42.06 5.59
N ALA A 15 -30.82 -43.32 5.14
CA ALA A 15 -31.88 -43.92 4.34
C ALA A 15 -33.12 -44.10 5.24
N LEU A 16 -34.26 -43.59 4.78
CA LEU A 16 -35.58 -43.77 5.39
C LEU A 16 -36.35 -44.76 4.52
N ASP A 17 -36.89 -45.83 5.11
CA ASP A 17 -37.86 -46.68 4.41
C ASP A 17 -39.21 -45.96 4.43
N SER A 18 -39.54 -45.31 3.32
CA SER A 18 -40.75 -44.49 3.21
C SER A 18 -42.04 -45.30 3.38
N GLY A 19 -42.01 -46.63 3.14
CA GLY A 19 -43.17 -47.49 3.31
C GLY A 19 -43.48 -47.73 4.78
N GLU A 20 -42.51 -48.29 5.52
CA GLU A 20 -42.66 -48.61 6.94
C GLU A 20 -42.93 -47.36 7.80
N LEU A 21 -42.24 -46.25 7.50
CA LEU A 21 -42.46 -44.98 8.21
C LEU A 21 -43.84 -44.39 7.96
N SER A 22 -44.35 -44.49 6.72
CA SER A 22 -45.68 -44.01 6.37
C SER A 22 -46.75 -44.79 7.14
N ASP A 23 -46.63 -46.12 7.22
CA ASP A 23 -47.57 -46.98 7.94
C ASP A 23 -47.57 -46.65 9.45
N LYS A 24 -46.38 -46.52 10.06
CA LYS A 24 -46.24 -46.14 11.49
C LYS A 24 -46.84 -44.76 11.80
N LEU A 25 -46.64 -43.78 10.92
CA LEU A 25 -47.22 -42.45 11.08
C LEU A 25 -48.75 -42.49 10.92
N ALA A 26 -49.26 -43.26 9.96
CA ALA A 26 -50.69 -43.41 9.70
C ALA A 26 -51.43 -44.06 10.88
N GLU A 27 -50.86 -45.12 11.49
CA GLU A 27 -51.39 -45.76 12.70
C GLU A 27 -51.52 -44.78 13.89
N ASN A 28 -50.74 -43.69 13.87
CA ASN A 28 -50.72 -42.66 14.91
C ASN A 28 -51.39 -41.34 14.47
N GLY A 29 -52.20 -41.36 13.41
CA GLY A 29 -53.01 -40.22 12.98
C GLY A 29 -52.25 -39.15 12.18
N PHE A 30 -51.07 -39.47 11.66
CA PHE A 30 -50.26 -38.60 10.81
C PHE A 30 -50.22 -39.10 9.37
N THR A 31 -50.25 -38.17 8.41
CA THR A 31 -50.18 -38.50 6.99
C THR A 31 -48.90 -37.93 6.43
N LEU A 32 -47.96 -38.78 6.03
CA LEU A 32 -46.68 -38.36 5.45
C LEU A 32 -46.91 -37.88 4.01
N THR A 33 -46.67 -36.60 3.75
CA THR A 33 -46.94 -35.99 2.44
C THR A 33 -45.72 -36.06 1.52
N TYR A 34 -44.56 -35.58 1.99
CA TYR A 34 -43.31 -35.58 1.24
C TYR A 34 -42.10 -35.81 2.15
N ILE A 35 -41.07 -36.45 1.59
CA ILE A 35 -39.71 -36.48 2.13
C ILE A 35 -38.82 -35.71 1.16
N THR A 36 -38.30 -34.56 1.59
CA THR A 36 -37.51 -33.66 0.74
C THR A 36 -36.08 -33.56 1.27
N PRO A 37 -35.05 -33.92 0.48
CA PRO A 37 -33.66 -33.70 0.88
C PRO A 37 -33.29 -32.21 0.85
N VAL A 38 -32.59 -31.73 1.88
CA VAL A 38 -32.19 -30.32 2.03
C VAL A 38 -30.77 -30.20 2.53
N ASP A 39 -29.94 -29.38 1.88
CA ASP A 39 -28.57 -29.12 2.35
C ASP A 39 -28.56 -28.47 3.74
N PHE A 40 -27.58 -28.85 4.58
CA PHE A 40 -27.39 -28.27 5.91
C PHE A 40 -26.81 -26.84 5.90
N LYS A 41 -27.59 -25.90 5.35
CA LYS A 41 -27.32 -24.45 5.35
C LYS A 41 -28.60 -23.71 5.71
N SER A 42 -28.52 -22.74 6.63
CA SER A 42 -29.66 -21.95 7.12
C SER A 42 -30.53 -21.39 5.99
N LYS A 43 -29.92 -20.82 4.95
CA LYS A 43 -30.62 -20.29 3.76
C LYS A 43 -31.39 -21.35 2.97
N LYS A 44 -30.86 -22.58 2.88
CA LYS A 44 -31.48 -23.70 2.15
C LYS A 44 -32.66 -24.27 2.94
N ILE A 45 -32.49 -24.42 4.25
CA ILE A 45 -33.57 -24.80 5.17
C ILE A 45 -34.70 -23.76 5.16
N ILE A 46 -34.38 -22.46 5.23
CA ILE A 46 -35.37 -21.38 5.11
C ILE A 46 -36.14 -21.49 3.79
N SER A 47 -35.44 -21.70 2.68
CA SER A 47 -36.09 -21.84 1.37
C SER A 47 -36.98 -23.07 1.27
N ALA A 48 -36.61 -24.19 1.91
CA ALA A 48 -37.43 -25.39 1.95
C ALA A 48 -38.69 -25.17 2.80
N LEU A 49 -38.53 -24.62 4.01
CA LEU A 49 -39.65 -24.24 4.87
C LEU A 49 -40.58 -23.21 4.23
N ASP A 50 -40.05 -22.26 3.47
CA ASP A 50 -40.87 -21.31 2.71
C ASP A 50 -41.70 -22.03 1.64
N LYS A 51 -41.15 -23.03 0.95
CA LYS A 51 -41.91 -23.86 -0.01
C LYS A 51 -43.00 -24.69 0.68
N CYS A 52 -42.71 -25.31 1.84
CA CYS A 52 -43.71 -26.02 2.62
C CYS A 52 -44.87 -25.09 3.03
N ALA A 53 -44.53 -23.85 3.43
CA ALA A 53 -45.52 -22.86 3.87
C ALA A 53 -46.39 -22.32 2.73
N ASP A 54 -45.87 -22.27 1.51
CA ASP A 54 -46.54 -21.73 0.32
C ASP A 54 -47.35 -22.80 -0.44
N ASN A 55 -47.34 -24.07 0.01
CA ASN A 55 -48.16 -25.14 -0.57
C ASN A 55 -49.66 -24.97 -0.22
N ASN A 56 -50.56 -25.31 -1.14
CA ASN A 56 -52.01 -25.19 -0.98
C ASN A 56 -52.54 -26.04 0.19
N GLU A 57 -51.90 -27.18 0.46
CA GLU A 57 -52.13 -28.03 1.63
C GLU A 57 -50.91 -27.96 2.54
N LYS A 58 -50.86 -26.88 3.34
CA LYS A 58 -49.75 -26.59 4.24
C LYS A 58 -49.66 -27.67 5.35
N PRO A 59 -48.50 -28.32 5.55
CA PRO A 59 -48.36 -29.35 6.56
C PRO A 59 -48.50 -28.77 7.97
N SER A 60 -49.10 -29.56 8.86
CA SER A 60 -49.30 -29.18 10.26
C SER A 60 -47.99 -29.25 11.06
N VAL A 61 -47.16 -30.25 10.73
CA VAL A 61 -45.85 -30.48 11.35
C VAL A 61 -44.81 -30.67 10.25
N VAL A 62 -43.66 -30.00 10.39
CA VAL A 62 -42.50 -30.21 9.52
C VAL A 62 -41.33 -30.71 10.36
N ILE A 63 -40.79 -31.87 10.02
CA ILE A 63 -39.69 -32.49 10.75
C ILE A 63 -38.40 -32.30 9.97
N LEU A 64 -37.48 -31.52 10.52
CA LEU A 64 -36.10 -31.43 10.07
C LEU A 64 -35.33 -32.62 10.65
N ALA A 65 -35.39 -33.75 9.94
CA ALA A 65 -34.67 -34.95 10.32
C ALA A 65 -33.17 -34.76 10.10
N ASN A 66 -32.33 -35.35 10.95
CA ASN A 66 -30.88 -35.28 10.84
C ASN A 66 -30.33 -33.84 10.88
N ALA A 67 -30.89 -32.96 11.71
CA ALA A 67 -30.66 -31.51 11.69
C ALA A 67 -29.73 -30.99 12.82
N LEU A 68 -29.58 -31.73 13.92
CA LEU A 68 -28.75 -31.31 15.08
C LEU A 68 -27.50 -32.19 15.21
N SER A 69 -26.34 -31.55 15.32
CA SER A 69 -25.01 -32.20 15.32
C SER A 69 -24.56 -32.72 16.69
N ASP A 70 -25.41 -32.62 17.72
CA ASP A 70 -25.16 -33.12 19.07
C ASP A 70 -26.49 -33.56 19.73
N LYS A 71 -26.42 -34.12 20.95
CA LYS A 71 -27.59 -34.52 21.75
C LYS A 71 -28.28 -33.32 22.46
N GLY A 72 -27.87 -32.07 22.18
CA GLY A 72 -28.08 -30.91 23.05
C GLY A 72 -28.57 -29.64 22.37
N ALA A 73 -28.62 -28.54 23.14
CA ALA A 73 -29.21 -27.26 22.74
C ALA A 73 -28.26 -26.32 21.97
N ASP A 74 -26.95 -26.63 21.95
CA ASP A 74 -25.93 -25.72 21.43
C ASP A 74 -25.84 -25.78 19.91
N SER A 75 -25.93 -26.98 19.31
CA SER A 75 -26.11 -27.14 17.87
C SER A 75 -27.34 -26.40 17.34
N PHE A 76 -28.46 -26.44 18.07
CA PHE A 76 -29.68 -25.72 17.68
C PHE A 76 -29.44 -24.21 17.61
N LYS A 77 -28.87 -23.60 18.66
CA LYS A 77 -28.59 -22.15 18.68
C LYS A 77 -27.64 -21.73 17.56
N LYS A 78 -26.62 -22.54 17.29
CA LYS A 78 -25.62 -22.25 16.26
C LYS A 78 -26.20 -22.30 14.85
N HIS A 79 -27.02 -23.31 14.54
CA HIS A 79 -27.43 -23.59 13.16
C HIS A 79 -28.84 -23.08 12.81
N PHE A 80 -29.71 -22.85 13.81
CA PHE A 80 -31.11 -22.45 13.59
C PHE A 80 -31.44 -21.02 14.03
N SER A 81 -30.49 -20.27 14.59
CA SER A 81 -30.72 -18.86 14.99
C SER A 81 -31.21 -17.99 13.84
N GLU A 82 -30.63 -18.14 12.63
CA GLU A 82 -31.08 -17.43 11.44
C GLU A 82 -32.47 -17.88 10.95
N VAL A 83 -32.77 -19.18 11.04
CA VAL A 83 -34.07 -19.77 10.66
C VAL A 83 -35.18 -19.25 11.57
N VAL A 84 -34.92 -19.24 12.89
CA VAL A 84 -35.83 -18.68 13.90
C VAL A 84 -35.98 -17.16 13.72
N ALA A 85 -34.90 -16.43 13.43
CA ALA A 85 -34.97 -15.00 13.16
C ALA A 85 -35.81 -14.66 11.91
N GLN A 86 -35.82 -15.54 10.91
CA GLN A 86 -36.67 -15.44 9.73
C GLN A 86 -38.13 -15.75 10.05
N ALA A 87 -38.41 -16.75 10.89
CA ALA A 87 -39.75 -17.04 11.40
C ALA A 87 -40.35 -15.80 12.10
N GLU A 88 -39.57 -15.16 12.99
CA GLU A 88 -39.96 -13.91 13.64
C GLU A 88 -40.17 -12.79 12.63
N LYS A 89 -39.38 -12.73 11.57
CA LYS A 89 -39.46 -11.67 10.56
C LYS A 89 -40.74 -11.76 9.74
N ALA A 90 -41.20 -12.97 9.43
CA ALA A 90 -42.48 -13.19 8.73
C ALA A 90 -43.66 -12.63 9.53
N GLU A 91 -43.57 -12.70 10.86
CA GLU A 91 -44.61 -12.24 11.80
C GLU A 91 -44.40 -10.79 12.29
N LYS A 92 -43.37 -10.06 11.82
CA LYS A 92 -43.06 -8.69 12.28
C LYS A 92 -44.07 -7.68 11.72
N PRO A 93 -44.90 -7.03 12.57
CA PRO A 93 -45.74 -5.94 12.09
C PRO A 93 -44.85 -4.77 11.63
N LYS A 94 -45.19 -4.15 10.49
CA LYS A 94 -44.47 -2.97 10.00
C LYS A 94 -44.75 -1.79 10.94
N ALA A 95 -43.69 -1.19 11.50
CA ALA A 95 -43.83 0.02 12.29
C ALA A 95 -44.43 1.17 11.43
N PRO A 96 -45.36 1.98 11.96
CA PRO A 96 -45.92 3.11 11.22
C PRO A 96 -44.82 4.07 10.73
N LYS A 97 -44.88 4.49 9.46
CA LYS A 97 -43.88 5.40 8.86
C LYS A 97 -43.76 6.73 9.63
N ASP A 98 -44.85 7.16 10.27
CA ASP A 98 -44.97 8.39 11.03
C ASP A 98 -44.86 8.20 12.55
N TYR A 99 -44.44 7.02 13.02
CA TYR A 99 -44.32 6.67 14.45
C TYR A 99 -43.62 7.77 15.26
N TRP A 100 -42.40 8.15 14.84
CA TRP A 100 -41.62 9.17 15.55
C TRP A 100 -42.24 10.55 15.46
N LYS A 101 -42.90 10.89 14.33
CA LYS A 101 -43.58 12.18 14.15
C LYS A 101 -44.74 12.30 15.14
N LYS A 102 -45.58 11.27 15.26
CA LYS A 102 -46.72 11.24 16.18
C LYS A 102 -46.28 11.21 17.65
N ARG A 103 -45.33 10.33 18.00
CA ARG A 103 -44.79 10.22 19.37
C ARG A 103 -44.15 11.52 19.84
N THR A 104 -43.30 12.14 19.01
CA THR A 104 -42.65 13.42 19.36
C THR A 104 -43.68 14.55 19.48
N LYS A 105 -44.72 14.59 18.63
CA LYS A 105 -45.80 15.59 18.74
C LYS A 105 -46.59 15.43 20.05
N ALA A 106 -46.93 14.20 20.42
CA ALA A 106 -47.67 13.90 21.64
C ALA A 106 -46.87 14.28 22.90
N LEU A 107 -45.60 13.91 22.97
CA LEU A 107 -44.72 14.28 24.09
C LEU A 107 -44.51 15.80 24.18
N LYS A 108 -44.32 16.48 23.04
CA LYS A 108 -44.21 17.96 23.02
C LYS A 108 -45.49 18.65 23.47
N ASN A 109 -46.67 18.09 23.14
CA ASN A 109 -47.94 18.61 23.64
C ASN A 109 -48.11 18.37 25.14
N ALA A 110 -47.69 17.21 25.65
CA ALA A 110 -47.68 16.92 27.08
C ALA A 110 -46.80 17.89 27.88
N GLU A 111 -45.59 18.19 27.38
CA GLU A 111 -44.70 19.21 27.95
C GLU A 111 -45.34 20.60 27.95
N LYS A 112 -45.96 21.01 26.84
CA LYS A 112 -46.66 22.30 26.74
C LYS A 112 -47.82 22.43 27.74
N LEU A 113 -48.52 21.33 27.98
CA LEU A 113 -49.64 21.27 28.93
C LEU A 113 -49.18 21.02 30.38
N LYS A 114 -47.87 20.88 30.63
CA LYS A 114 -47.29 20.58 31.95
C LYS A 114 -47.96 19.39 32.64
N LEU A 115 -48.22 18.32 31.88
CA LEU A 115 -48.81 17.09 32.42
C LEU A 115 -47.86 16.45 33.46
N SER A 116 -48.43 15.73 34.43
CA SER A 116 -47.65 14.97 35.43
C SER A 116 -46.79 13.88 34.79
N ASP A 117 -45.73 13.46 35.47
CA ASP A 117 -44.82 12.41 34.98
C ASP A 117 -45.56 11.09 34.70
N GLU A 118 -46.57 10.77 35.50
CA GLU A 118 -47.46 9.62 35.30
C GLU A 118 -48.21 9.71 33.96
N ARG A 119 -48.81 10.86 33.65
CA ARG A 119 -49.49 11.10 32.37
C ARG A 119 -48.54 11.09 31.18
N VAL A 120 -47.31 11.59 31.37
CA VAL A 120 -46.26 11.50 30.34
C VAL A 120 -45.86 10.04 30.10
N GLN A 121 -45.83 9.22 31.15
CA GLN A 121 -45.53 7.79 31.04
C GLN A 121 -46.66 7.02 30.35
N GLU A 122 -47.93 7.30 30.65
CA GLU A 122 -49.08 6.76 29.92
C GLU A 122 -49.01 7.07 28.42
N ILE A 123 -48.62 8.30 28.05
CA ILE A 123 -48.41 8.68 26.65
C ILE A 123 -47.25 7.89 26.03
N LYS A 124 -46.14 7.66 26.75
CA LYS A 124 -45.05 6.82 26.23
C LYS A 124 -45.53 5.38 26.02
N ASP A 125 -46.31 4.86 26.95
CA ASP A 125 -46.85 3.50 26.93
C ASP A 125 -47.87 3.32 25.80
N SER A 126 -48.66 4.35 25.46
CA SER A 126 -49.58 4.32 24.31
C SER A 126 -48.87 4.19 22.95
N PHE A 127 -47.56 4.46 22.89
CA PHE A 127 -46.73 4.26 21.70
C PHE A 127 -45.84 3.01 21.78
N LYS A 128 -46.01 2.13 22.77
CA LYS A 128 -45.33 0.83 22.79
C LYS A 128 -45.84 -0.03 21.64
N LEU A 129 -44.91 -0.62 20.90
CA LEU A 129 -45.21 -1.63 19.89
C LEU A 129 -44.80 -3.00 20.44
N TYR A 130 -45.55 -4.02 20.08
CA TYR A 130 -45.25 -5.41 20.41
C TYR A 130 -44.82 -6.16 19.15
N ARG A 131 -43.79 -6.99 19.29
CA ARG A 131 -43.39 -7.94 18.25
C ARG A 131 -43.58 -9.37 18.77
N LYS A 132 -44.01 -10.26 17.88
CA LYS A 132 -43.97 -11.70 18.11
C LYS A 132 -42.52 -12.17 18.09
N LYS A 133 -42.08 -12.83 19.16
CA LYS A 133 -40.76 -13.46 19.28
C LYS A 133 -40.96 -14.95 19.42
N SER A 134 -40.33 -15.73 18.55
CA SER A 134 -40.57 -17.18 18.46
C SER A 134 -40.16 -17.85 19.76
N LYS A 135 -41.04 -18.66 20.34
CA LYS A 135 -40.69 -19.53 21.45
C LYS A 135 -40.08 -20.81 20.87
N ILE A 136 -38.96 -21.22 21.44
CA ILE A 136 -38.33 -22.51 21.16
C ILE A 136 -38.69 -23.42 22.32
N PHE A 137 -39.32 -24.54 22.04
CA PHE A 137 -39.67 -25.55 23.02
C PHE A 137 -38.71 -26.74 22.93
N ASN A 138 -38.47 -27.38 24.07
CA ASN A 138 -37.68 -28.59 24.17
C ASN A 138 -38.65 -29.77 24.25
N LEU A 139 -38.48 -30.76 23.38
CA LEU A 139 -39.35 -31.95 23.31
C LEU A 139 -39.01 -33.01 24.37
N GLY A 140 -38.03 -32.74 25.23
CA GLY A 140 -37.55 -33.71 26.22
C GLY A 140 -36.79 -34.86 25.57
N ASP A 141 -36.65 -35.96 26.31
CA ASP A 141 -36.00 -37.16 25.82
C ASP A 141 -36.89 -37.88 24.80
N LEU A 142 -36.42 -38.07 23.57
CA LEU A 142 -37.12 -38.80 22.51
C LEU A 142 -36.89 -40.33 22.56
N GLY A 143 -36.38 -40.83 23.69
CA GLY A 143 -36.35 -42.25 24.03
C GLY A 143 -34.97 -42.84 24.29
N ASN A 144 -33.87 -42.03 24.36
CA ASN A 144 -32.48 -42.49 24.56
C ASN A 144 -31.47 -41.35 24.85
N GLY A 145 -31.88 -40.29 25.56
CA GLY A 145 -31.04 -39.13 25.91
C GLY A 145 -30.88 -38.07 24.81
N CYS A 146 -31.55 -38.24 23.67
CA CYS A 146 -31.59 -37.27 22.56
C CYS A 146 -32.72 -36.25 22.75
N LYS A 147 -32.41 -34.96 22.57
CA LYS A 147 -33.38 -33.87 22.70
C LYS A 147 -33.72 -33.27 21.35
N GLY A 148 -35.01 -33.14 21.06
CA GLY A 148 -35.52 -32.38 19.92
C GLY A 148 -35.95 -30.96 20.33
N PHE A 149 -35.93 -30.03 19.38
CA PHE A 149 -36.42 -28.67 19.59
C PHE A 149 -37.46 -28.31 18.55
N CYS A 150 -38.55 -27.67 18.96
CA CYS A 150 -39.58 -27.20 18.05
C CYS A 150 -39.87 -25.71 18.20
N PHE A 151 -40.31 -25.09 17.11
CA PHE A 151 -40.67 -23.68 17.04
C PHE A 151 -41.68 -23.45 15.91
N MET A 152 -42.39 -22.32 15.94
CA MET A 152 -43.37 -21.99 14.92
C MET A 152 -42.70 -21.30 13.72
N TYR A 153 -43.00 -21.76 12.51
CA TYR A 153 -42.55 -21.10 11.26
C TYR A 153 -43.73 -20.90 10.32
N LYS A 154 -44.12 -19.63 10.06
CA LYS A 154 -45.28 -19.28 9.21
C LYS A 154 -46.55 -20.09 9.53
N GLY A 155 -46.75 -20.44 10.81
CA GLY A 155 -47.89 -21.24 11.28
C GLY A 155 -47.77 -22.76 11.06
N MET A 156 -46.58 -23.28 10.77
CA MET A 156 -46.24 -24.71 10.82
C MET A 156 -45.44 -24.99 12.08
N LYS A 157 -45.69 -26.14 12.72
CA LYS A 157 -44.88 -26.61 13.87
C LYS A 157 -43.62 -27.28 13.31
N VAL A 158 -42.49 -26.59 13.39
CA VAL A 158 -41.21 -27.10 12.85
C VAL A 158 -40.38 -27.70 13.96
N THR A 159 -39.91 -28.93 13.74
CA THR A 159 -39.13 -29.69 14.73
C THR A 159 -37.78 -30.08 14.17
N ALA A 160 -36.71 -29.75 14.87
CA ALA A 160 -35.35 -30.14 14.56
C ALA A 160 -34.92 -31.34 15.41
N LEU A 161 -34.44 -32.39 14.75
CA LEU A 161 -34.02 -33.64 15.37
C LEU A 161 -32.51 -33.87 15.25
N PRO A 162 -31.89 -34.58 16.21
CA PRO A 162 -30.48 -34.94 16.15
C PRO A 162 -30.17 -35.96 15.05
N GLN A 163 -28.88 -36.06 14.72
CA GLN A 163 -28.39 -37.03 13.73
C GLN A 163 -28.66 -38.48 14.15
N LYS A 164 -28.86 -39.36 13.17
CA LYS A 164 -29.11 -40.80 13.39
C LYS A 164 -28.05 -41.45 14.29
N LYS A 165 -26.78 -41.08 14.17
CA LYS A 165 -25.67 -41.63 14.99
C LYS A 165 -25.85 -41.44 16.50
N TYR A 166 -26.72 -40.50 16.91
CA TYR A 166 -27.06 -40.27 18.31
C TYR A 166 -28.35 -40.99 18.75
N SER A 167 -29.11 -41.56 17.82
CA SER A 167 -30.26 -42.42 18.06
C SER A 167 -29.82 -43.88 18.11
N LEU A 168 -30.02 -44.55 19.24
CA LEU A 168 -29.83 -46.01 19.37
C LEU A 168 -31.02 -46.81 18.81
N ASN A 169 -32.15 -46.15 18.50
CA ASN A 169 -33.35 -46.75 17.90
C ASN A 169 -33.43 -46.44 16.39
N ASN A 170 -34.33 -47.13 15.69
CA ASN A 170 -34.69 -46.78 14.31
C ASN A 170 -35.09 -45.29 14.24
N ILE A 171 -34.58 -44.57 13.23
CA ILE A 171 -34.86 -43.15 12.99
C ILE A 171 -36.36 -42.89 12.84
N ASP A 172 -37.11 -43.89 12.37
CA ASP A 172 -38.57 -43.83 12.19
C ASP A 172 -39.31 -43.65 13.52
N ASP A 173 -38.88 -44.35 14.56
CA ASP A 173 -39.51 -44.26 15.88
C ASP A 173 -39.22 -42.90 16.54
N MET A 174 -38.03 -42.33 16.28
CA MET A 174 -37.68 -40.99 16.72
C MET A 174 -38.50 -39.91 16.00
N ILE A 175 -38.74 -40.09 14.69
CA ILE A 175 -39.59 -39.19 13.90
C ILE A 175 -41.04 -39.24 14.40
N LEU A 176 -41.56 -40.43 14.68
CA LEU A 176 -42.91 -40.62 15.24
C LEU A 176 -43.04 -39.96 16.63
N ALA A 177 -42.10 -40.25 17.55
CA ALA A 177 -42.10 -39.66 18.88
C ALA A 177 -41.99 -38.12 18.82
N ALA A 178 -41.18 -37.60 17.90
CA ALA A 178 -41.06 -36.17 17.68
C ALA A 178 -42.36 -35.55 17.16
N ALA A 179 -43.05 -36.19 16.21
CA ALA A 179 -44.33 -35.73 15.69
C ALA A 179 -45.37 -35.57 16.81
N GLN A 180 -45.55 -36.62 17.62
CA GLN A 180 -46.49 -36.64 18.74
C GLN A 180 -46.17 -35.55 19.79
N LYS A 181 -44.91 -35.52 20.26
CA LYS A 181 -44.51 -34.54 21.28
C LYS A 181 -44.55 -33.11 20.78
N THR A 182 -44.31 -32.88 19.48
CA THR A 182 -44.43 -31.54 18.90
C THR A 182 -45.85 -31.03 19.02
N VAL A 183 -46.84 -31.85 18.66
CA VAL A 183 -48.25 -31.47 18.77
C VAL A 183 -48.62 -31.19 20.22
N GLU A 184 -48.29 -32.11 21.12
CA GLU A 184 -48.57 -32.02 22.56
C GLU A 184 -47.95 -30.76 23.18
N VAL A 185 -46.68 -30.48 22.90
CA VAL A 185 -45.98 -29.32 23.48
C VAL A 185 -46.61 -28.00 23.03
N PHE A 186 -47.01 -27.87 21.77
CA PHE A 186 -47.70 -26.66 21.31
C PHE A 186 -49.09 -26.53 21.92
N GLU A 187 -49.85 -27.61 22.04
CA GLU A 187 -51.20 -27.59 22.64
C GLU A 187 -51.16 -27.22 24.12
N ASN A 188 -50.24 -27.84 24.88
CA ASN A 188 -50.04 -27.55 26.31
C ASN A 188 -49.58 -26.10 26.56
N ASN A 189 -48.96 -25.45 25.58
CA ASN A 189 -48.42 -24.10 25.70
C ASN A 189 -49.23 -23.03 24.95
N GLU A 190 -50.36 -23.37 24.32
CA GLU A 190 -51.14 -22.43 23.49
C GLU A 190 -51.69 -21.25 24.31
N ALA A 191 -52.03 -21.49 25.59
CA ALA A 191 -52.51 -20.43 26.48
C ALA A 191 -51.41 -19.39 26.82
N GLU A 192 -50.16 -19.81 26.96
CA GLU A 192 -49.03 -18.93 27.32
C GLU A 192 -48.33 -18.34 26.08
N TYR A 193 -48.22 -19.14 25.02
CA TYR A 193 -47.55 -18.81 23.77
C TYR A 193 -48.47 -19.07 22.57
N PRO A 194 -49.52 -18.27 22.36
CA PRO A 194 -50.48 -18.49 21.29
C PRO A 194 -49.79 -18.49 19.92
N GLY A 195 -49.99 -19.57 19.16
CA GLY A 195 -49.31 -19.82 17.90
C GLY A 195 -47.77 -19.90 18.03
N GLY A 196 -47.23 -20.21 19.21
CA GLY A 196 -45.79 -20.39 19.42
C GLY A 196 -44.96 -19.12 19.59
N PHE A 197 -45.59 -17.97 19.85
CA PHE A 197 -44.89 -16.69 19.97
C PHE A 197 -45.12 -16.02 21.33
N SER A 198 -44.03 -15.49 21.89
CA SER A 198 -44.09 -14.52 23.00
C SER A 198 -44.24 -13.10 22.46
N LYS A 199 -44.80 -12.19 23.28
CA LYS A 199 -44.89 -10.76 22.95
C LYS A 199 -43.74 -10.01 23.62
N VAL A 200 -42.96 -9.27 22.83
CA VAL A 200 -41.83 -8.46 23.33
C VAL A 200 -42.03 -6.99 22.94
N GLU A 201 -41.86 -6.09 23.91
CA GLU A 201 -41.92 -4.64 23.69
C GLU A 201 -40.74 -4.15 22.83
N TYR A 202 -41.02 -3.20 21.92
CA TYR A 202 -39.99 -2.60 21.06
C TYR A 202 -40.34 -1.18 20.59
N VAL A 203 -39.30 -0.36 20.36
CA VAL A 203 -39.38 0.98 19.78
C VAL A 203 -38.57 1.04 18.47
N PRO A 204 -39.15 1.50 17.34
CA PRO A 204 -38.45 1.56 16.04
C PRO A 204 -37.28 2.55 16.05
N PRO A 205 -36.16 2.27 15.38
CA PRO A 205 -35.05 3.23 15.28
C PRO A 205 -35.42 4.46 14.42
N LYS A 206 -34.88 5.64 14.76
CA LYS A 206 -35.00 6.86 13.92
C LYS A 206 -34.16 6.68 12.64
N LYS A 207 -34.70 7.03 11.47
CA LYS A 207 -34.03 6.87 10.15
C LYS A 207 -33.65 8.25 9.56
N GLY A 208 -32.44 8.37 9.00
CA GLY A 208 -31.97 9.56 8.26
C GLY A 208 -30.54 10.02 8.63
N LEU A 209 -29.88 10.73 7.70
CA LEU A 209 -28.47 11.15 7.81
C LEU A 209 -28.20 12.02 9.06
N LYS A 210 -29.07 13.00 9.31
CA LYS A 210 -28.97 13.89 10.49
C LYS A 210 -29.00 13.13 11.82
N TYR A 211 -29.81 12.08 11.94
CA TYR A 211 -29.91 11.27 13.16
C TYR A 211 -28.73 10.31 13.33
N ARG A 212 -27.91 10.11 12.29
CA ARG A 212 -26.71 9.27 12.32
C ARG A 212 -25.45 10.05 12.68
N ILE A 213 -25.38 11.32 12.26
CA ILE A 213 -24.16 12.15 12.33
C ILE A 213 -24.27 13.21 13.42
N ILE A 214 -25.44 13.84 13.60
CA ILE A 214 -25.60 14.97 14.52
C ILE A 214 -26.10 14.44 15.88
N PRO A 215 -25.48 14.82 17.01
CA PRO A 215 -26.03 14.55 18.34
C PRO A 215 -27.41 15.17 18.50
N MET A 216 -28.40 14.37 18.88
CA MET A 216 -29.80 14.82 19.02
C MET A 216 -30.25 14.75 20.47
N ARG A 217 -31.20 15.63 20.81
CA ARG A 217 -31.86 15.61 22.13
C ARG A 217 -32.58 14.26 22.31
N GLY A 218 -32.20 13.52 23.35
CA GLY A 218 -32.70 12.16 23.65
C GLY A 218 -31.82 11.00 23.17
N ASP A 219 -30.64 11.28 22.59
CA ASP A 219 -29.63 10.24 22.36
C ASP A 219 -28.99 9.80 23.69
N SER A 220 -28.55 8.54 23.77
CA SER A 220 -27.80 8.05 24.93
C SER A 220 -26.40 8.68 24.98
N GLY A 221 -25.79 8.76 26.17
CA GLY A 221 -24.44 9.33 26.32
C GLY A 221 -23.39 8.68 25.39
N LYS A 222 -23.46 7.36 25.19
CA LYS A 222 -22.59 6.62 24.25
C LYS A 222 -22.79 7.07 22.79
N GLU A 223 -24.03 7.31 22.39
CA GLU A 223 -24.36 7.70 21.02
C GLU A 223 -23.97 9.17 20.74
N ILE A 224 -24.12 10.05 21.74
CA ILE A 224 -23.62 11.42 21.67
C ILE A 224 -22.10 11.40 21.49
N ALA A 225 -21.38 10.64 22.32
CA ALA A 225 -19.92 10.54 22.23
C ALA A 225 -19.45 10.03 20.85
N ARG A 226 -20.05 8.94 20.35
CA ARG A 226 -19.75 8.37 19.02
C ARG A 226 -19.90 9.41 17.90
N LYS A 227 -20.98 10.19 17.94
CA LYS A 227 -21.29 11.21 16.93
C LYS A 227 -20.35 12.42 17.02
N SER A 228 -20.06 12.88 18.23
CA SER A 228 -19.11 13.98 18.45
C SER A 228 -17.72 13.62 17.93
N VAL A 229 -17.24 12.39 18.22
CA VAL A 229 -15.96 11.90 17.67
C VAL A 229 -15.97 11.94 16.14
N ALA A 230 -17.04 11.44 15.50
CA ALA A 230 -17.13 11.46 14.03
C ALA A 230 -17.07 12.88 13.44
N ILE A 231 -17.71 13.87 14.09
CA ILE A 231 -17.66 15.27 13.65
C ILE A 231 -16.26 15.85 13.82
N VAL A 232 -15.62 15.63 14.97
CA VAL A 232 -14.26 16.10 15.23
C VAL A 232 -13.28 15.48 14.21
N SER A 233 -13.37 14.17 13.96
CA SER A 233 -12.55 13.50 12.95
C SER A 233 -12.74 14.10 11.55
N LEU A 234 -13.97 14.46 11.18
CA LEU A 234 -14.24 15.11 9.89
C LEU A 234 -13.62 16.51 9.80
N VAL A 235 -13.70 17.31 10.87
CA VAL A 235 -13.08 18.64 10.91
C VAL A 235 -11.56 18.54 10.79
N VAL A 236 -10.94 17.62 11.53
CA VAL A 236 -9.50 17.36 11.44
C VAL A 236 -9.11 16.91 10.03
N PHE A 237 -9.90 16.01 9.42
CA PHE A 237 -9.66 15.55 8.05
C PHE A 237 -9.72 16.70 7.03
N VAL A 238 -10.73 17.56 7.10
CA VAL A 238 -10.86 18.72 6.19
C VAL A 238 -9.74 19.73 6.42
N GLY A 239 -9.35 19.98 7.68
CA GLY A 239 -8.21 20.83 8.01
C GLY A 239 -6.90 20.31 7.43
N ALA A 240 -6.62 19.02 7.60
CA ALA A 240 -5.43 18.36 7.04
C ALA A 240 -5.42 18.40 5.51
N LEU A 241 -6.55 18.14 4.86
CA LEU A 241 -6.68 18.21 3.40
C LEU A 241 -6.44 19.63 2.87
N SER A 242 -6.95 20.65 3.59
CA SER A 242 -6.74 22.05 3.23
C SER A 242 -5.27 22.46 3.36
N MET A 243 -4.58 22.01 4.41
CA MET A 243 -3.16 22.25 4.61
C MET A 243 -2.31 21.56 3.52
N LEU A 244 -2.65 20.31 3.16
CA LEU A 244 -1.99 19.61 2.05
C LEU A 244 -2.20 20.34 0.72
N PHE A 245 -3.42 20.81 0.44
CA PHE A 245 -3.71 21.57 -0.78
C PHE A 245 -2.92 22.88 -0.84
N TYR A 246 -2.88 23.63 0.25
CA TYR A 246 -2.09 24.87 0.35
C TYR A 246 -0.59 24.60 0.07
N ASN A 247 -0.02 23.58 0.71
CA ASN A 247 1.40 23.27 0.57
C ASN A 247 1.78 22.69 -0.80
N MET A 248 0.97 21.78 -1.35
CA MET A 248 1.32 21.07 -2.59
C MET A 248 0.89 21.79 -3.87
N VAL A 249 -0.19 22.58 -3.83
CA VAL A 249 -0.76 23.18 -5.03
C VAL A 249 -0.52 24.68 -5.06
N TYR A 250 -0.93 25.40 -4.00
CA TYR A 250 -0.87 26.86 -4.01
C TYR A 250 0.56 27.40 -3.98
N LEU A 251 1.41 26.89 -3.07
CA LEU A 251 2.82 27.30 -2.99
C LEU A 251 3.61 26.92 -4.26
N SER A 252 3.40 25.71 -4.80
CA SER A 252 4.04 25.29 -6.06
C SER A 252 3.62 26.18 -7.24
N TYR A 253 2.33 26.55 -7.32
CA TYR A 253 1.83 27.46 -8.35
C TYR A 253 2.47 28.84 -8.27
N GLN A 254 2.55 29.44 -7.07
CA GLN A 254 3.21 30.73 -6.85
C GLN A 254 4.69 30.70 -7.26
N ASN A 255 5.42 29.64 -6.89
CA ASN A 255 6.82 29.51 -7.30
C ASN A 255 6.96 29.38 -8.83
N LYS A 256 6.05 28.64 -9.47
CA LYS A 256 6.03 28.52 -10.94
C LYS A 256 5.78 29.85 -11.63
N GLU A 257 4.89 30.68 -11.09
CA GLU A 257 4.64 32.04 -11.59
C GLU A 257 5.89 32.93 -11.48
N LYS A 258 6.51 32.99 -10.28
CA LYS A 258 7.77 33.72 -10.07
C LYS A 258 8.86 33.30 -11.04
N MET A 259 8.95 32.00 -11.34
CA MET A 259 9.97 31.46 -12.24
C MET A 259 9.65 31.74 -13.70
N ASN A 260 8.37 31.67 -14.10
CA ASN A 260 7.94 32.02 -15.44
C ASN A 260 8.29 33.48 -15.77
N ASP A 261 8.10 34.40 -14.82
CA ASP A 261 8.44 35.82 -15.01
C ASP A 261 9.91 36.02 -15.38
N ILE A 262 10.83 35.40 -14.64
CA ILE A 262 12.26 35.54 -14.95
C ILE A 262 12.67 34.75 -16.19
N GLN A 263 12.04 33.61 -16.47
CA GLN A 263 12.22 32.87 -17.73
C GLN A 263 11.80 33.73 -18.93
N MET A 264 10.67 34.44 -18.86
CA MET A 264 10.24 35.35 -19.93
C MET A 264 11.23 36.48 -20.18
N ILE A 265 11.85 37.01 -19.12
CA ILE A 265 12.91 38.03 -19.25
C ILE A 265 14.15 37.44 -19.92
N TYR A 266 14.56 36.23 -19.53
CA TYR A 266 15.73 35.57 -20.11
C TYR A 266 15.54 35.22 -21.60
N HIS A 267 14.38 34.65 -21.94
CA HIS A 267 14.03 34.24 -23.30
C HIS A 267 13.50 35.38 -24.17
N ASN A 268 13.47 36.62 -23.67
CA ASN A 268 12.94 37.80 -24.36
C ASN A 268 11.50 37.63 -24.90
N THR A 269 10.66 36.81 -24.26
CA THR A 269 9.28 36.52 -24.70
C THR A 269 8.23 37.50 -24.16
N THR A 270 8.63 38.76 -23.89
CA THR A 270 7.67 39.78 -23.41
C THR A 270 6.63 40.11 -24.48
N ASP A 271 5.37 40.30 -24.07
CA ASP A 271 4.15 40.51 -24.85
C ASP A 271 4.16 41.75 -25.78
N ASP A 272 5.12 41.87 -26.68
CA ASP A 272 5.13 42.85 -27.78
C ASP A 272 4.73 42.24 -29.13
N ASN A 273 4.01 41.10 -29.11
CA ASN A 273 3.39 40.52 -30.30
C ASN A 273 1.87 40.62 -30.25
N THR A 274 1.38 41.85 -30.35
CA THR A 274 0.07 42.06 -30.96
C THR A 274 0.22 41.81 -32.47
N SER A 275 -0.18 40.62 -32.90
CA SER A 275 -0.57 40.23 -34.27
C SER A 275 0.34 39.27 -35.04
N GLN A 276 -0.33 38.18 -35.44
CA GLN A 276 -0.08 37.23 -36.52
C GLN A 276 0.90 36.09 -36.26
N GLY A 277 0.29 34.90 -36.24
CA GLY A 277 0.98 33.62 -36.25
C GLY A 277 1.82 33.40 -37.50
N GLY A 278 2.86 32.61 -37.28
CA GLY A 278 3.75 32.08 -38.29
C GLY A 278 4.90 31.41 -37.57
N ASP A 279 5.04 30.10 -37.78
CA ASP A 279 6.19 29.31 -37.36
C ASP A 279 7.50 29.99 -37.79
N LYS A 280 8.11 30.74 -36.86
CA LYS A 280 9.50 31.18 -36.98
C LYS A 280 10.25 30.66 -35.77
N LYS A 281 10.99 29.59 -36.04
CA LYS A 281 12.09 29.06 -35.23
C LYS A 281 13.07 30.22 -34.93
N PRO A 282 13.36 30.57 -33.67
CA PRO A 282 14.30 31.64 -33.36
C PRO A 282 15.68 31.28 -33.93
N SER A 283 16.26 32.18 -34.72
CA SER A 283 17.62 32.05 -35.27
C SER A 283 18.67 32.58 -34.29
N GLU A 284 19.91 32.12 -34.48
CA GLU A 284 21.11 32.42 -33.71
C GLU A 284 21.26 33.92 -33.34
N GLU A 285 21.61 34.17 -32.07
CA GLU A 285 21.99 35.47 -31.47
C GLU A 285 20.87 36.45 -31.06
N GLU A 286 19.81 35.99 -30.38
CA GLU A 286 19.10 36.87 -29.44
C GLU A 286 19.97 37.05 -28.20
N LYS A 287 20.66 38.19 -28.14
CA LYS A 287 21.49 38.60 -27.00
C LYS A 287 20.60 38.70 -25.75
N VAL A 288 20.73 37.73 -24.85
CA VAL A 288 20.10 37.75 -23.52
C VAL A 288 20.34 39.12 -22.88
N ASP A 289 19.28 39.75 -22.38
CA ASP A 289 19.37 41.04 -21.69
C ASP A 289 19.85 40.84 -20.24
N TRP A 290 21.15 40.56 -20.10
CA TRP A 290 21.80 40.36 -18.81
C TRP A 290 21.67 41.59 -17.91
N ALA A 291 21.50 42.79 -18.45
CA ALA A 291 21.31 44.00 -17.65
C ALA A 291 19.99 43.93 -16.86
N LYS A 292 18.88 43.52 -17.50
CA LYS A 292 17.60 43.31 -16.81
C LYS A 292 17.69 42.26 -15.70
N LEU A 293 18.42 41.16 -15.94
CA LEU A 293 18.62 40.12 -14.93
C LEU A 293 19.45 40.64 -13.75
N LYS A 294 20.52 41.39 -14.03
CA LYS A 294 21.37 42.02 -13.01
C LYS A 294 20.66 43.13 -12.21
N ASP A 295 19.69 43.81 -12.82
CA ASP A 295 18.82 44.78 -12.13
C ASP A 295 17.88 44.11 -11.14
N ILE A 296 17.41 42.88 -11.42
CA ILE A 296 16.65 42.07 -10.46
C ILE A 296 17.55 41.64 -9.31
N ASN A 297 18.72 41.07 -9.63
CA ASN A 297 19.70 40.66 -8.64
C ASN A 297 21.11 40.62 -9.25
N LYS A 298 22.03 41.40 -8.67
CA LYS A 298 23.42 41.49 -9.10
C LYS A 298 24.19 40.18 -8.98
N GLU A 299 23.75 39.28 -8.10
CA GLU A 299 24.35 37.97 -7.85
C GLU A 299 23.89 36.88 -8.85
N ILE A 300 23.01 37.21 -9.81
CA ILE A 300 22.73 36.31 -10.96
C ILE A 300 23.96 36.32 -11.87
N VAL A 301 24.71 35.22 -11.91
CA VAL A 301 25.98 35.11 -12.66
C VAL A 301 25.88 34.23 -13.90
N GLY A 302 24.76 33.52 -14.08
CA GLY A 302 24.54 32.72 -15.28
C GLY A 302 23.13 32.19 -15.38
N TRP A 303 22.93 31.28 -16.31
CA TRP A 303 21.67 30.64 -16.59
C TRP A 303 21.89 29.19 -17.05
N ILE A 304 21.20 28.24 -16.42
CA ILE A 304 21.36 26.80 -16.68
C ILE A 304 20.11 26.22 -17.32
N GLN A 305 20.29 25.43 -18.38
CA GLN A 305 19.20 24.75 -19.08
C GLN A 305 19.56 23.31 -19.40
N ILE A 306 18.61 22.41 -19.17
CA ILE A 306 18.65 21.04 -19.67
C ILE A 306 17.34 20.72 -20.37
N ASN A 307 17.41 20.51 -21.67
CA ASN A 307 16.25 20.19 -22.50
C ASN A 307 15.47 19.01 -21.93
N ASP A 308 14.14 19.06 -22.03
CA ASP A 308 13.21 18.01 -21.58
C ASP A 308 13.22 17.69 -20.08
N THR A 309 13.91 18.48 -19.23
CA THR A 309 13.89 18.28 -17.77
C THR A 309 13.02 19.28 -17.00
N GLY A 310 12.76 20.46 -17.56
CA GLY A 310 12.19 21.60 -16.83
C GLY A 310 13.25 22.42 -16.06
N ILE A 311 14.54 22.06 -16.18
CA ILE A 311 15.66 22.86 -15.69
C ILE A 311 15.89 24.00 -16.67
N ASP A 312 15.52 25.21 -16.22
CA ASP A 312 15.61 26.46 -16.95
C ASP A 312 15.62 27.61 -15.93
N TYR A 313 16.79 27.88 -15.34
CA TYR A 313 16.90 28.67 -14.11
C TYR A 313 18.07 29.65 -14.13
N PRO A 314 17.93 30.82 -13.46
CA PRO A 314 19.07 31.67 -13.15
C PRO A 314 20.04 30.94 -12.20
N VAL A 315 21.33 31.17 -12.38
CA VAL A 315 22.40 30.65 -11.53
C VAL A 315 23.00 31.79 -10.73
N LEU A 316 23.00 31.63 -9.41
CA LEU A 316 23.37 32.68 -8.45
C LEU A 316 24.73 32.37 -7.83
N TYR A 317 25.45 33.40 -7.38
CA TYR A 317 26.70 33.23 -6.64
C TYR A 317 26.79 34.26 -5.52
N HIS A 318 26.96 33.77 -4.29
CA HIS A 318 27.11 34.60 -3.11
C HIS A 318 28.53 34.48 -2.56
N GLU A 319 29.30 35.57 -2.56
CA GLU A 319 30.69 35.58 -2.10
C GLU A 319 30.85 35.19 -0.62
N GLY A 320 29.81 35.41 0.19
CA GLY A 320 29.79 35.08 1.62
C GLY A 320 29.53 33.61 1.95
N ASP A 321 29.33 32.75 0.95
CA ASP A 321 29.04 31.34 1.19
C ASP A 321 30.25 30.56 1.73
N SER A 322 29.97 29.59 2.59
CA SER A 322 30.96 28.76 3.25
C SER A 322 30.38 27.39 3.58
N ARG A 323 31.21 26.45 4.05
CA ARG A 323 30.73 25.11 4.42
C ARG A 323 29.49 25.11 5.35
N SER A 324 29.36 26.09 6.24
CA SER A 324 28.28 26.18 7.22
C SER A 324 27.12 27.10 6.82
N SER A 325 27.26 27.86 5.73
CA SER A 325 26.25 28.84 5.31
C SER A 325 26.16 28.91 3.79
N GLN A 326 24.97 28.69 3.26
CA GLN A 326 24.66 28.73 1.82
C GLN A 326 23.45 29.66 1.64
N TYR A 327 23.67 30.87 1.14
CA TYR A 327 22.70 31.96 1.19
C TYR A 327 21.42 31.67 0.39
N TYR A 328 21.59 31.12 -0.81
CA TYR A 328 20.53 30.79 -1.76
C TYR A 328 19.94 29.39 -1.61
N LEU A 329 20.36 28.64 -0.58
CA LEU A 329 19.74 27.37 -0.26
C LEU A 329 18.27 27.53 0.18
N TYR A 330 17.92 28.66 0.80
CA TYR A 330 16.56 28.96 1.27
C TYR A 330 16.07 30.34 0.84
N ARG A 331 16.54 30.80 -0.34
CA ARG A 331 16.14 32.09 -0.93
C ARG A 331 15.90 32.01 -2.42
N ASP A 332 14.88 32.71 -2.88
CA ASP A 332 14.59 32.87 -4.31
C ASP A 332 15.63 33.77 -5.01
N TYR A 333 15.50 33.90 -6.33
CA TYR A 333 16.44 34.66 -7.17
C TYR A 333 16.48 36.16 -6.84
N ARG A 334 15.53 36.68 -6.04
CA ARG A 334 15.49 38.07 -5.57
C ARG A 334 16.04 38.22 -4.15
N GLY A 335 16.46 37.12 -3.52
CA GLY A 335 16.98 37.08 -2.15
C GLY A 335 15.90 36.96 -1.06
N ASN A 336 14.63 36.75 -1.42
CA ASN A 336 13.57 36.57 -0.42
C ASN A 336 13.57 35.14 0.12
N PRO A 337 13.19 34.91 1.40
CA PRO A 337 13.04 33.55 1.93
C PRO A 337 12.10 32.70 1.09
N ASP A 338 12.57 31.52 0.69
CA ASP A 338 11.82 30.61 -0.19
C ASP A 338 12.29 29.16 0.01
N ASP A 339 11.35 28.23 0.21
CA ASP A 339 11.64 26.81 0.45
C ASP A 339 12.16 26.08 -0.80
N TRP A 340 11.88 26.59 -2.01
CA TRP A 340 12.45 26.06 -3.26
C TRP A 340 13.90 26.53 -3.47
N GLY A 341 14.32 27.59 -2.77
CA GLY A 341 15.64 28.20 -2.91
C GLY A 341 15.91 28.68 -4.34
N SER A 342 17.19 28.66 -4.73
CA SER A 342 17.63 28.97 -6.10
C SER A 342 18.65 27.96 -6.57
N VAL A 343 18.99 27.99 -7.86
CA VAL A 343 20.21 27.32 -8.34
C VAL A 343 21.39 28.24 -8.05
N PHE A 344 22.41 27.73 -7.35
CA PHE A 344 23.55 28.53 -6.93
C PHE A 344 24.88 27.79 -7.09
N ILE A 345 25.95 28.55 -7.32
CA ILE A 345 27.33 28.07 -7.38
C ILE A 345 27.86 27.83 -5.97
N ASP A 346 28.47 26.66 -5.75
CA ASP A 346 29.07 26.28 -4.48
C ASP A 346 30.32 27.11 -4.15
N TYR A 347 30.51 27.45 -2.88
CA TYR A 347 31.66 28.21 -2.38
C TYR A 347 33.04 27.61 -2.74
N ARG A 348 33.12 26.30 -3.04
CA ARG A 348 34.35 25.62 -3.47
C ARG A 348 34.74 25.93 -4.91
N SER A 349 33.85 26.52 -5.70
CA SER A 349 34.17 27.14 -6.99
C SER A 349 34.63 28.58 -6.74
N THR A 350 35.89 28.72 -6.30
CA THR A 350 36.46 29.99 -5.78
C THR A 350 36.52 31.11 -6.81
N GLU A 351 36.60 30.78 -8.10
CA GLU A 351 36.59 31.74 -9.21
C GLU A 351 35.18 31.90 -9.83
N SER A 352 34.12 31.55 -9.09
CA SER A 352 32.74 31.60 -9.56
C SER A 352 32.58 30.83 -10.90
N THR A 353 32.00 31.47 -11.92
CA THR A 353 31.79 30.92 -13.28
C THR A 353 33.08 30.58 -14.04
N LYS A 354 34.24 31.07 -13.58
CA LYS A 354 35.55 30.82 -14.21
C LYS A 354 36.32 29.66 -13.57
N SER A 355 35.74 29.01 -12.56
CA SER A 355 36.36 27.86 -11.90
C SER A 355 36.57 26.71 -12.90
N LYS A 356 37.67 25.95 -12.75
CA LYS A 356 37.96 24.77 -13.60
C LYS A 356 36.82 23.74 -13.59
N ASN A 357 36.14 23.63 -12.45
CA ASN A 357 34.86 22.96 -12.32
C ASN A 357 33.86 23.86 -11.58
N VAL A 358 32.81 24.30 -12.28
CA VAL A 358 31.74 25.12 -11.68
C VAL A 358 30.69 24.18 -11.07
N ILE A 359 30.63 24.14 -9.75
CA ILE A 359 29.73 23.25 -9.02
C ILE A 359 28.45 24.03 -8.71
N MET A 360 27.30 23.49 -9.09
CA MET A 360 25.99 24.09 -8.87
C MET A 360 25.09 23.16 -8.07
N HIS A 361 24.37 23.73 -7.11
CA HIS A 361 23.34 23.03 -6.34
C HIS A 361 21.97 23.55 -6.68
N GLY A 362 20.99 22.65 -6.59
CA GLY A 362 19.58 22.98 -6.65
C GLY A 362 18.79 21.94 -5.87
N HIS A 363 17.69 22.36 -5.25
CA HIS A 363 16.81 21.44 -4.54
C HIS A 363 16.19 20.40 -5.47
N HIS A 364 15.78 19.28 -4.90
CA HIS A 364 14.93 18.30 -5.58
C HIS A 364 13.54 18.41 -4.95
N MET A 365 12.66 19.12 -5.64
CA MET A 365 11.32 19.39 -5.13
C MET A 365 10.34 18.28 -5.52
N ASN A 366 9.40 17.96 -4.62
CA ASN A 366 8.40 16.91 -4.84
C ASN A 366 7.43 17.22 -5.99
N ASP A 367 7.30 18.49 -6.39
CA ASP A 367 6.52 18.94 -7.54
C ASP A 367 7.28 18.79 -8.87
N GLY A 368 8.53 18.30 -8.84
CA GLY A 368 9.37 18.08 -10.02
C GLY A 368 10.14 19.30 -10.51
N THR A 369 10.10 20.43 -9.77
CA THR A 369 10.84 21.65 -10.09
C THR A 369 12.29 21.62 -9.57
N MET A 370 13.03 22.69 -9.84
CA MET A 370 14.46 22.83 -9.53
C MET A 370 15.25 21.69 -10.19
N PHE A 371 16.19 21.07 -9.48
CA PHE A 371 17.03 20.00 -10.02
C PHE A 371 16.39 18.61 -9.95
N ALA A 372 15.11 18.49 -9.57
CA ALA A 372 14.38 17.21 -9.62
C ALA A 372 14.42 16.59 -11.02
N GLY A 373 14.45 17.42 -12.08
CA GLY A 373 14.58 17.00 -13.47
C GLY A 373 15.83 16.16 -13.76
N MET A 374 16.91 16.28 -12.95
CA MET A 374 18.12 15.46 -13.09
C MET A 374 17.83 13.97 -12.89
N LEU A 375 16.78 13.61 -12.16
CA LEU A 375 16.43 12.20 -11.93
C LEU A 375 15.82 11.52 -13.16
N LYS A 376 15.45 12.29 -14.20
CA LYS A 376 15.04 11.72 -15.50
C LYS A 376 16.15 10.93 -16.18
N TYR A 377 17.42 11.23 -15.88
CA TYR A 377 18.55 10.42 -16.34
C TYR A 377 18.61 9.05 -15.66
N GLY A 378 17.93 8.83 -14.55
CA GLY A 378 17.94 7.55 -13.86
C GLY A 378 17.97 7.63 -12.34
N ARG A 379 17.21 6.75 -11.70
CA ARG A 379 17.14 6.62 -10.24
C ARG A 379 18.05 5.51 -9.72
N TYR A 380 17.75 4.26 -10.07
CA TYR A 380 18.54 3.07 -9.70
C TYR A 380 19.44 2.56 -10.83
N SER A 381 19.19 3.03 -12.04
CA SER A 381 19.92 2.73 -13.27
C SER A 381 19.78 3.92 -14.22
N ILE A 382 20.70 4.06 -15.18
CA ILE A 382 20.57 5.08 -16.23
C ILE A 382 19.35 4.81 -17.11
N ASP A 383 18.59 5.86 -17.42
CA ASP A 383 17.63 5.90 -18.52
C ASP A 383 18.38 6.32 -19.80
N MET A 384 18.72 5.30 -20.61
CA MET A 384 19.47 5.52 -21.85
C MET A 384 18.67 6.29 -22.90
N ASP A 385 17.35 6.16 -22.93
CA ASP A 385 16.51 6.86 -23.90
C ASP A 385 16.46 8.35 -23.56
N PHE A 386 16.36 8.68 -22.27
CA PHE A 386 16.46 10.06 -21.82
C PHE A 386 17.85 10.66 -22.07
N TYR A 387 18.93 9.95 -21.72
CA TYR A 387 20.29 10.43 -22.00
C TYR A 387 20.50 10.72 -23.49
N LYS A 388 20.06 9.83 -24.37
CA LYS A 388 20.16 10.01 -25.83
C LYS A 388 19.39 11.24 -26.32
N LYS A 389 18.29 11.60 -25.65
CA LYS A 389 17.48 12.79 -25.97
C LYS A 389 18.12 14.08 -25.45
N ALA A 390 18.72 14.05 -24.27
CA ALA A 390 19.32 15.21 -23.61
C ALA A 390 20.79 14.95 -23.20
N PRO A 391 21.74 14.80 -24.14
CA PRO A 391 23.14 14.48 -23.83
C PRO A 391 23.98 15.72 -23.45
N THR A 392 23.39 16.92 -23.51
CA THR A 392 24.07 18.20 -23.33
C THR A 392 23.32 19.12 -22.36
N ILE A 393 24.05 20.08 -21.81
CA ILE A 393 23.58 21.10 -20.87
C ILE A 393 24.03 22.47 -21.41
N THR A 394 23.15 23.46 -21.35
CA THR A 394 23.52 24.85 -21.68
C THR A 394 23.78 25.59 -20.38
N PHE A 395 24.93 26.24 -20.26
CA PHE A 395 25.23 27.16 -19.18
C PHE A 395 25.77 28.45 -19.78
N ASN A 396 24.96 29.50 -19.72
CA ASN A 396 25.29 30.81 -20.28
C ASN A 396 25.65 31.78 -19.15
N THR A 397 26.61 32.65 -19.38
CA THR A 397 27.02 33.74 -18.49
C THR A 397 26.93 35.06 -19.25
N PRO A 398 27.07 36.22 -18.57
CA PRO A 398 27.16 37.51 -19.24
C PRO A 398 28.29 37.60 -20.28
N GLU A 399 29.35 36.81 -20.11
CA GLU A 399 30.53 36.80 -20.95
C GLU A 399 30.46 35.79 -22.09
N GLU A 400 29.76 34.67 -21.91
CA GLU A 400 29.75 33.59 -22.90
C GLU A 400 28.48 32.74 -22.90
N ASN A 401 28.07 32.29 -24.09
CA ASN A 401 27.09 31.23 -24.23
C ASN A 401 27.82 29.91 -24.45
N ALA A 402 27.63 28.93 -23.58
CA ALA A 402 28.38 27.69 -23.62
C ALA A 402 27.47 26.45 -23.54
N THR A 403 27.80 25.46 -24.38
CA THR A 403 27.24 24.11 -24.29
C THR A 403 28.24 23.18 -23.62
N TYR A 404 27.73 22.26 -22.80
CA TYR A 404 28.50 21.27 -22.08
C TYR A 404 27.99 19.87 -22.43
N LYS A 405 28.89 18.94 -22.78
CA LYS A 405 28.57 17.55 -23.08
C LYS A 405 28.66 16.71 -21.82
N ILE A 406 27.62 15.94 -21.50
CA ILE A 406 27.59 15.13 -20.27
C ILE A 406 28.65 14.03 -20.35
N ILE A 407 29.53 13.99 -19.36
CA ILE A 407 30.61 13.00 -19.23
C ILE A 407 30.35 11.97 -18.13
N SER A 408 29.48 12.29 -17.17
CA SER A 408 29.11 11.37 -16.10
C SER A 408 27.74 11.70 -15.51
N VAL A 409 26.99 10.65 -15.19
CA VAL A 409 25.79 10.71 -14.34
C VAL A 409 25.93 9.64 -13.27
N PHE A 410 26.03 10.03 -12.00
CA PHE A 410 26.26 9.07 -10.92
C PHE A 410 25.51 9.41 -9.64
N LYS A 411 25.48 8.43 -8.72
CA LYS A 411 24.92 8.57 -7.38
C LYS A 411 26.03 8.51 -6.35
N THR A 412 25.92 9.30 -5.29
CA THR A 412 26.91 9.32 -4.22
C THR A 412 26.24 9.48 -2.86
N ASN A 413 26.88 8.91 -1.83
CA ASN A 413 26.46 9.06 -0.45
C ASN A 413 26.93 10.39 0.12
N THR A 414 26.31 10.83 1.22
CA THR A 414 26.82 11.90 2.09
C THR A 414 27.06 11.43 3.53
N LEU A 415 26.50 10.27 3.90
CA LEU A 415 26.67 9.65 5.21
C LEU A 415 27.85 8.67 5.19
N SER A 416 28.69 8.73 6.23
CA SER A 416 29.81 7.79 6.42
C SER A 416 29.36 6.35 6.65
N SER A 417 28.16 6.16 7.22
CA SER A 417 27.53 4.84 7.37
C SER A 417 27.23 4.15 6.04
N HIS A 418 27.22 4.90 4.93
CA HIS A 418 27.00 4.38 3.58
C HIS A 418 28.30 4.03 2.83
N GLY A 419 29.45 4.12 3.51
CA GLY A 419 30.77 3.89 2.98
C GLY A 419 31.61 5.15 2.85
N GLU A 420 32.82 4.98 2.33
CA GLU A 420 33.75 6.06 2.04
C GLU A 420 33.10 7.12 1.14
N PHE A 421 33.15 8.38 1.59
CA PHE A 421 32.61 9.51 0.84
C PHE A 421 33.53 9.85 -0.33
N PHE A 422 33.01 9.81 -1.55
CA PHE A 422 33.70 10.38 -2.70
C PHE A 422 33.51 11.89 -2.74
N ASN A 423 34.60 12.64 -2.53
CA ASN A 423 34.57 14.09 -2.63
C ASN A 423 34.51 14.56 -4.09
N TYR A 424 33.30 14.59 -4.65
CA TYR A 424 33.05 15.09 -6.02
C TYR A 424 33.03 16.62 -6.11
N MET A 425 33.05 17.31 -4.99
CA MET A 425 32.87 18.76 -4.92
C MET A 425 34.22 19.50 -4.89
N ILE A 426 34.96 19.39 -5.98
CA ILE A 426 36.27 20.04 -6.15
C ILE A 426 36.17 21.03 -7.31
N GLY A 427 36.33 22.33 -7.02
CA GLY A 427 36.20 23.42 -8.01
C GLY A 427 37.53 23.86 -8.65
N SER A 428 38.64 23.62 -7.96
CA SER A 428 40.01 23.97 -8.34
C SER A 428 40.96 22.80 -8.08
N PHE A 429 42.01 22.68 -8.88
CA PHE A 429 42.93 21.55 -8.85
C PHE A 429 44.37 22.04 -8.68
N GLN A 430 45.23 21.24 -8.05
CA GLN A 430 46.63 21.61 -7.83
C GLN A 430 47.41 21.69 -9.15
N ASN A 431 47.10 20.78 -10.07
CA ASN A 431 47.72 20.62 -11.38
C ASN A 431 46.89 19.65 -12.24
N ASP A 432 47.35 19.38 -13.47
CA ASP A 432 46.65 18.56 -14.45
C ASP A 432 46.49 17.12 -14.00
N LYS A 433 47.49 16.57 -13.30
CA LYS A 433 47.39 15.22 -12.72
C LYS A 433 46.25 15.11 -11.71
N ASP A 434 46.10 16.10 -10.83
CA ASP A 434 45.02 16.16 -9.85
C ASP A 434 43.65 16.26 -10.55
N PHE A 435 43.54 17.12 -11.56
CA PHE A 435 42.34 17.28 -12.38
C PHE A 435 41.96 15.99 -13.12
N MET A 436 42.91 15.34 -13.79
CA MET A 436 42.62 14.11 -14.54
C MET A 436 42.32 12.93 -13.63
N ASN A 437 42.89 12.89 -12.43
CA ASN A 437 42.49 11.94 -11.40
C ASN A 437 41.06 12.17 -10.90
N TYR A 438 40.62 13.43 -10.78
CA TYR A 438 39.23 13.76 -10.50
C TYR A 438 38.29 13.29 -11.63
N VAL A 439 38.62 13.61 -12.89
CA VAL A 439 37.83 13.20 -14.07
C VAL A 439 37.71 11.68 -14.11
N TYR A 440 38.81 10.94 -13.90
CA TYR A 440 38.79 9.48 -13.82
C TYR A 440 37.82 8.98 -12.74
N ASN A 441 37.92 9.53 -11.53
CA ASN A 441 37.04 9.14 -10.42
C ASN A 441 35.56 9.41 -10.69
N VAL A 442 35.25 10.50 -11.39
CA VAL A 442 33.89 10.83 -11.85
C VAL A 442 33.42 9.86 -12.93
N ARG A 443 34.30 9.49 -13.88
CA ARG A 443 33.99 8.58 -15.00
C ARG A 443 33.69 7.16 -14.54
N VAL A 444 34.53 6.59 -13.67
CA VAL A 444 34.33 5.22 -13.17
C VAL A 444 33.04 5.07 -12.34
N ARG A 445 32.50 6.17 -11.82
CA ARG A 445 31.21 6.20 -11.08
C ARG A 445 30.01 6.43 -11.99
N SER A 446 30.22 6.87 -13.23
CA SER A 446 29.13 7.14 -14.18
C SER A 446 28.31 5.88 -14.44
N MET A 447 26.99 5.99 -14.37
CA MET A 447 26.05 4.96 -14.81
C MET A 447 25.97 4.84 -16.34
N VAL A 448 26.61 5.75 -17.08
CA VAL A 448 26.63 5.78 -18.55
C VAL A 448 28.06 5.91 -19.08
N ASN A 449 28.40 5.11 -20.08
CA ASN A 449 29.60 5.26 -20.88
C ASN A 449 29.32 6.34 -21.93
N CYS A 450 29.70 7.59 -21.63
CA CYS A 450 29.50 8.73 -22.52
C CYS A 450 30.58 8.77 -23.61
N PRO A 451 30.21 8.86 -24.91
CA PRO A 451 31.13 8.97 -26.03
C PRO A 451 31.60 10.42 -26.21
N VAL A 452 32.22 10.94 -25.16
CA VAL A 452 32.68 12.32 -25.01
C VAL A 452 34.09 12.20 -24.47
N ASP A 453 35.08 12.74 -25.17
CA ASP A 453 36.47 12.73 -24.73
C ASP A 453 36.74 13.79 -23.65
N VAL A 454 37.84 13.71 -22.89
CA VAL A 454 38.27 14.76 -21.96
C VAL A 454 39.79 14.82 -21.93
N ASN A 455 40.35 16.02 -21.80
CA ASN A 455 41.76 16.26 -21.50
C ASN A 455 41.92 17.31 -20.39
N GLU A 456 43.18 17.52 -20.01
CA GLU A 456 43.65 18.41 -18.95
C GLU A 456 43.27 19.88 -19.16
N ASP A 457 43.12 20.32 -20.40
CA ASP A 457 42.76 21.69 -20.75
C ASP A 457 41.27 21.98 -20.60
N ASP A 458 40.42 20.95 -20.59
CA ASP A 458 38.97 21.11 -20.55
C ASP A 458 38.47 21.73 -19.23
N SER A 459 37.29 22.35 -19.28
CA SER A 459 36.59 22.89 -18.11
C SER A 459 35.25 22.17 -17.91
N LEU A 460 34.82 22.04 -16.65
CA LEU A 460 33.66 21.24 -16.27
C LEU A 460 32.57 22.07 -15.59
N ILE A 461 31.35 21.57 -15.64
CA ILE A 461 30.29 21.90 -14.70
C ILE A 461 29.87 20.64 -13.95
N THR A 462 29.50 20.79 -12.69
CA THR A 462 28.99 19.72 -11.83
C THR A 462 27.66 20.15 -11.22
N LEU A 463 26.57 19.47 -11.58
CA LEU A 463 25.25 19.70 -10.98
C LEU A 463 25.03 18.67 -9.88
N SER A 464 24.55 19.11 -8.72
CA SER A 464 24.25 18.22 -7.59
C SER A 464 22.88 18.48 -6.97
N THR A 465 22.14 17.41 -6.70
CA THR A 465 20.84 17.49 -6.01
C THR A 465 20.59 16.27 -5.13
N CYS A 466 19.68 16.39 -4.15
CA CYS A 466 19.25 15.27 -3.31
C CYS A 466 18.65 14.15 -4.17
N SER A 467 18.92 12.90 -3.83
CA SER A 467 18.22 11.75 -4.38
C SER A 467 17.88 10.77 -3.27
N TYR A 468 16.69 10.19 -3.36
CA TYR A 468 16.07 9.44 -2.25
C TYR A 468 16.01 7.93 -2.53
N GLU A 469 17.01 7.39 -3.20
CA GLU A 469 17.23 5.94 -3.34
C GLU A 469 17.69 5.33 -2.01
N TYR A 470 18.52 6.08 -1.28
CA TYR A 470 18.97 5.85 0.08
C TYR A 470 18.94 7.20 0.83
N THR A 471 18.97 7.18 2.15
CA THR A 471 18.98 8.40 2.97
C THR A 471 20.19 9.28 2.63
N ASP A 472 19.94 10.57 2.41
CA ASP A 472 20.94 11.60 2.07
C ASP A 472 21.85 11.24 0.89
N PHE A 473 21.31 10.58 -0.12
CA PHE A 473 22.00 10.39 -1.39
C PHE A 473 21.93 11.64 -2.25
N ARG A 474 22.84 11.72 -3.22
CA ARG A 474 22.89 12.77 -4.22
C ARG A 474 22.93 12.17 -5.62
N THR A 475 22.26 12.83 -6.56
CA THR A 475 22.50 12.65 -7.99
C THR A 475 23.44 13.74 -8.48
N VAL A 476 24.49 13.33 -9.17
CA VAL A 476 25.51 14.24 -9.70
C VAL A 476 25.61 14.06 -11.21
N ILE A 477 25.56 15.15 -11.95
CA ILE A 477 25.82 15.19 -13.39
C ILE A 477 27.06 16.06 -13.61
N VAL A 478 28.05 15.51 -14.31
CA VAL A 478 29.25 16.25 -14.69
C VAL A 478 29.29 16.37 -16.20
N ALA A 479 29.54 17.57 -16.71
CA ALA A 479 29.59 17.84 -18.13
C ALA A 479 30.82 18.69 -18.49
N ARG A 480 31.41 18.42 -19.66
CA ARG A 480 32.61 19.06 -20.18
C ARG A 480 32.23 20.13 -21.20
N LYS A 481 32.79 21.33 -21.08
CA LYS A 481 32.55 22.45 -21.99
C LYS A 481 32.96 22.07 -23.41
N VAL A 482 32.13 22.39 -24.39
CA VAL A 482 32.47 22.21 -25.82
C VAL A 482 33.65 23.11 -26.15
N ARG A 483 34.69 22.55 -26.78
CA ARG A 483 35.91 23.28 -27.15
C ARG A 483 35.62 24.26 -28.28
N ASN A 484 36.44 25.29 -28.42
CA ASN A 484 36.32 26.23 -29.54
C ASN A 484 36.44 25.50 -30.89
N GLY A 485 35.44 25.65 -31.74
CA GLY A 485 35.36 24.98 -33.04
C GLY A 485 34.87 23.51 -32.99
N GLU A 486 34.63 22.95 -31.82
CA GLU A 486 34.05 21.61 -31.66
C GLU A 486 32.52 21.66 -31.86
N SER A 487 31.95 20.64 -32.51
CA SER A 487 30.49 20.52 -32.61
C SER A 487 29.87 20.22 -31.24
N ALA A 488 28.77 20.89 -30.91
CA ALA A 488 27.97 20.61 -29.71
C ALA A 488 27.27 19.24 -29.73
N LYS A 489 27.15 18.59 -30.89
CA LYS A 489 26.47 17.29 -31.04
C LYS A 489 27.27 16.17 -30.34
N VAL A 490 26.55 15.28 -29.66
CA VAL A 490 27.09 14.03 -29.09
C VAL A 490 26.67 12.86 -29.96
N ASP A 491 27.59 11.96 -30.32
CA ASP A 491 27.26 10.72 -31.01
C ASP A 491 26.70 9.69 -30.04
N VAL A 492 25.43 9.89 -29.66
CA VAL A 492 24.73 9.06 -28.68
C VAL A 492 24.53 7.61 -29.11
N SER A 493 24.87 7.25 -30.35
CA SER A 493 24.86 5.85 -30.83
C SER A 493 25.96 5.00 -30.16
N GLN A 494 27.05 5.64 -29.75
CA GLN A 494 28.17 5.02 -29.04
C GLN A 494 27.96 4.97 -27.52
N ALA A 495 26.88 5.59 -27.02
CA ALA A 495 26.58 5.60 -25.60
C ALA A 495 25.96 4.28 -25.15
N SER A 496 26.41 3.78 -23.99
CA SER A 496 25.88 2.56 -23.38
C SER A 496 25.74 2.68 -21.87
N ALA A 497 24.87 1.87 -21.27
CA ALA A 497 24.79 1.80 -19.82
C ALA A 497 26.09 1.19 -19.25
N ASN A 498 26.64 1.83 -18.21
CA ASN A 498 27.82 1.33 -17.52
C ASN A 498 27.41 0.38 -16.39
N ASN A 499 27.49 -0.92 -16.65
CA ASN A 499 27.16 -1.95 -15.66
C ASN A 499 28.25 -2.14 -14.58
N ASN A 500 29.42 -1.50 -14.75
CA ASN A 500 30.55 -1.58 -13.82
C ASN A 500 30.77 -0.25 -13.07
N ALA A 501 29.76 0.62 -13.04
CA ALA A 501 29.82 1.88 -12.31
C ALA A 501 30.15 1.65 -10.82
N VAL A 502 31.04 2.47 -10.27
CA VAL A 502 31.40 2.43 -8.85
C VAL A 502 30.32 3.13 -8.03
N TRP A 503 29.55 2.36 -7.27
CA TRP A 503 28.57 2.88 -6.31
C TRP A 503 29.15 3.09 -4.89
N PRO A 504 28.45 3.85 -4.01
CA PRO A 504 28.71 3.85 -2.57
C PRO A 504 28.59 2.44 -1.96
N GLN A 505 29.26 2.20 -0.82
CA GLN A 505 29.34 0.85 -0.22
C GLN A 505 27.96 0.26 0.11
N VAL A 506 27.03 1.08 0.64
CA VAL A 506 25.66 0.66 0.98
C VAL A 506 24.90 0.02 -0.19
N TYR A 507 25.24 0.37 -1.42
CA TYR A 507 24.65 -0.26 -2.60
C TYR A 507 25.01 -1.75 -2.65
N TYR A 508 26.28 -2.10 -2.46
CA TYR A 508 26.74 -3.49 -2.48
C TYR A 508 26.26 -4.25 -1.24
N ASP A 509 26.22 -3.59 -0.08
CA ASP A 509 25.73 -4.21 1.16
C ASP A 509 24.27 -4.64 1.02
N ARG A 510 23.44 -3.80 0.36
CA ARG A 510 22.01 -4.09 0.15
C ARG A 510 21.77 -5.01 -1.04
N ASN A 511 22.39 -4.73 -2.18
CA ASN A 511 22.06 -5.34 -3.47
C ASN A 511 22.96 -6.54 -3.81
N GLY A 512 24.03 -6.77 -3.04
CA GLY A 512 25.06 -7.77 -3.32
C GLY A 512 26.04 -7.32 -4.41
N GLY A 513 27.08 -8.14 -4.65
CA GLY A 513 28.15 -7.86 -5.60
C GLY A 513 29.42 -7.32 -4.93
N THR A 514 30.47 -7.15 -5.73
CA THR A 514 31.78 -6.66 -5.26
C THR A 514 32.02 -5.27 -5.81
N ARG A 515 32.35 -4.32 -4.92
CA ARG A 515 32.74 -2.96 -5.32
C ARG A 515 33.97 -3.03 -6.24
N PRO A 516 33.92 -2.46 -7.47
CA PRO A 516 35.07 -2.45 -8.36
C PRO A 516 36.26 -1.75 -7.69
N LYS A 517 37.46 -2.27 -7.92
CA LYS A 517 38.70 -1.65 -7.44
C LYS A 517 38.99 -0.40 -8.27
N VAL A 518 39.13 0.74 -7.60
CA VAL A 518 39.48 2.03 -8.22
C VAL A 518 40.95 2.31 -7.96
N THR A 519 41.68 2.67 -9.02
CA THR A 519 43.09 3.13 -8.98
C THR A 519 43.14 4.65 -9.14
N ASP A 520 44.27 5.21 -9.58
CA ASP A 520 44.37 6.57 -10.10
C ASP A 520 44.33 6.58 -11.65
N PHE A 521 44.19 7.78 -12.22
CA PHE A 521 44.17 8.01 -13.67
C PHE A 521 45.43 7.46 -14.36
N CYS A 522 46.63 7.75 -13.86
CA CYS A 522 47.89 7.34 -14.50
C CYS A 522 47.99 5.82 -14.58
N THR A 523 47.73 5.13 -13.46
CA THR A 523 47.73 3.66 -13.41
C THR A 523 46.69 3.06 -14.37
N ALA A 524 45.49 3.62 -14.44
CA ALA A 524 44.43 3.12 -15.33
C ALA A 524 44.73 3.40 -16.81
N TYR A 525 45.33 4.55 -17.11
CA TYR A 525 45.76 4.92 -18.46
C TYR A 525 46.86 3.98 -18.97
N GLU A 526 47.89 3.74 -18.16
CA GLU A 526 48.99 2.82 -18.48
C GLU A 526 48.54 1.36 -18.62
N ALA A 527 47.46 0.99 -17.91
CA ALA A 527 46.82 -0.31 -18.05
C ALA A 527 45.88 -0.43 -19.28
N GLY A 528 45.73 0.63 -20.08
CA GLY A 528 44.86 0.66 -21.26
C GLY A 528 43.36 0.62 -20.93
N GLN A 529 42.96 1.10 -19.74
CA GLN A 529 41.58 1.06 -19.25
C GLN A 529 40.78 2.34 -19.55
N ILE A 530 41.42 3.33 -20.20
CA ILE A 530 40.85 4.63 -20.50
C ILE A 530 40.81 4.82 -22.01
N ASP A 531 39.61 4.97 -22.56
CA ASP A 531 39.33 5.15 -23.99
C ASP A 531 38.81 6.55 -24.34
N TRP A 532 38.57 7.39 -23.34
CA TRP A 532 38.00 8.74 -23.49
C TRP A 532 39.04 9.86 -23.35
N TYR A 533 40.30 9.56 -23.03
CA TYR A 533 41.32 10.60 -22.86
C TYR A 533 41.88 11.06 -24.21
N SER A 534 42.01 12.37 -24.39
CA SER A 534 42.45 12.98 -25.66
C SER A 534 43.64 13.94 -25.54
N GLY A 535 44.32 13.98 -24.38
CA GLY A 535 45.50 14.83 -24.14
C GLY A 535 46.82 14.13 -24.46
N ASP A 536 47.95 14.76 -24.12
CA ASP A 536 49.30 14.27 -24.46
C ASP A 536 50.00 13.45 -23.36
N TYR A 537 49.43 13.45 -22.14
CA TYR A 537 49.89 12.70 -20.97
C TYR A 537 51.29 13.13 -20.48
N ASP A 538 51.63 14.40 -20.71
CA ASP A 538 52.88 15.00 -20.26
C ASP A 538 52.93 15.26 -18.74
N PHE A 539 51.77 15.39 -18.10
CA PHE A 539 51.62 15.72 -16.68
C PHE A 539 51.83 14.57 -15.70
N LYS A 540 52.05 13.33 -16.16
CA LYS A 540 52.14 12.12 -15.31
C LYS A 540 53.12 12.22 -14.14
N ASP A 541 54.20 12.96 -14.32
CA ASP A 541 55.27 13.12 -13.33
C ASP A 541 55.02 14.26 -12.33
N GLN A 542 53.94 15.03 -12.51
CA GLN A 542 53.50 16.02 -11.53
C GLN A 542 53.19 15.33 -10.19
N LYS A 543 53.48 16.02 -9.08
CA LYS A 543 53.17 15.55 -7.73
C LYS A 543 51.88 16.20 -7.24
N VAL A 544 50.98 15.40 -6.70
CA VAL A 544 49.78 15.89 -6.01
C VAL A 544 50.00 15.66 -4.53
N VAL A 545 49.90 16.71 -3.73
CA VAL A 545 49.94 16.55 -2.27
C VAL A 545 48.55 16.09 -1.85
N GLU A 546 48.46 14.91 -1.22
CA GLU A 546 47.21 14.51 -0.59
C GLU A 546 46.85 15.55 0.46
N ALA A 547 45.73 16.24 0.28
CA ALA A 547 45.19 17.10 1.31
C ALA A 547 44.90 16.20 2.51
N THR A 548 45.66 16.39 3.60
CA THR A 548 45.54 15.64 4.84
C THR A 548 44.07 15.53 5.22
N THR A 549 43.46 14.37 5.00
CA THR A 549 42.21 14.03 5.67
C THR A 549 42.49 14.22 7.15
N ALA A 550 41.66 15.02 7.81
CA ALA A 550 41.72 15.23 9.25
C ALA A 550 42.05 13.91 9.98
N PRO A 551 42.91 13.95 11.03
CA PRO A 551 43.53 12.75 11.57
C PRO A 551 42.48 11.68 11.86
N ALA A 552 42.80 10.43 11.50
CA ALA A 552 42.12 9.26 11.98
C ALA A 552 41.86 9.43 13.48
N THR A 553 40.60 9.37 13.90
CA THR A 553 40.24 9.25 15.30
C THR A 553 40.89 7.99 15.83
N THR A 554 41.95 8.15 16.62
CA THR A 554 42.43 7.13 17.53
C THR A 554 41.28 6.77 18.47
N ASP A 555 41.04 5.47 18.65
CA ASP A 555 40.25 5.02 19.78
C ASP A 555 41.02 5.30 21.09
N ALA A 556 40.32 5.19 22.22
CA ALA A 556 40.88 5.44 23.55
C ALA A 556 41.95 4.42 23.98
N GLN A 557 42.49 3.62 23.05
CA GLN A 557 43.56 2.64 23.29
C GLN A 557 44.75 2.77 22.33
N GLY A 558 44.77 3.74 21.41
CA GLY A 558 46.00 4.16 20.72
C GLY A 558 46.55 3.17 19.69
N ASN A 559 45.72 2.35 19.05
CA ASN A 559 46.18 1.42 18.02
C ASN A 559 46.02 1.97 16.60
N THR A 560 47.14 2.05 15.86
CA THR A 560 47.18 2.36 14.43
C THR A 560 47.08 1.08 13.60
N VAL A 561 46.08 0.97 12.72
CA VAL A 561 45.97 -0.13 11.75
C VAL A 561 46.43 0.36 10.38
N LYS A 562 47.54 -0.21 9.89
CA LYS A 562 48.15 0.03 8.58
C LYS A 562 47.52 -0.91 7.53
N PRO A 563 47.22 -0.46 6.30
CA PRO A 563 46.83 -1.38 5.23
C PRO A 563 48.08 -2.03 4.61
N THR A 564 48.12 -3.36 4.64
CA THR A 564 49.13 -4.18 3.97
C THR A 564 48.77 -4.31 2.48
N GLN A 565 49.66 -3.89 1.59
CA GLN A 565 49.65 -4.28 0.18
C GLN A 565 50.18 -5.71 0.03
N GLN A 566 49.62 -6.54 -0.85
CA GLN A 566 50.27 -7.08 -2.06
C GLN A 566 49.36 -8.10 -2.82
N PRO A 567 49.73 -8.62 -4.03
CA PRO A 567 48.91 -8.55 -5.23
C PRO A 567 48.34 -9.92 -5.65
N THR A 568 47.28 -9.93 -6.47
CA THR A 568 47.07 -11.08 -7.38
C THR A 568 46.21 -10.70 -8.58
N THR A 569 46.75 -11.07 -9.73
CA THR A 569 46.18 -11.09 -11.07
C THR A 569 44.96 -11.99 -11.18
N ALA A 570 43.88 -11.46 -11.75
CA ALA A 570 42.93 -12.09 -12.69
C ALA A 570 41.56 -11.40 -12.58
N GLN A 571 41.12 -10.73 -13.65
CA GLN A 571 39.73 -10.33 -13.84
C GLN A 571 38.82 -11.57 -13.82
N PRO A 572 37.67 -11.52 -13.13
CA PRO A 572 36.47 -12.18 -13.59
C PRO A 572 35.54 -11.15 -14.22
N THR A 573 35.33 -11.26 -15.53
CA THR A 573 34.15 -10.71 -16.19
C THR A 573 32.92 -11.50 -15.75
N THR A 574 32.13 -10.96 -14.84
CA THR A 574 30.80 -11.50 -14.55
C THR A 574 29.77 -10.37 -14.66
N LYS A 575 28.84 -10.51 -15.62
CA LYS A 575 27.70 -9.61 -15.79
C LYS A 575 26.97 -9.48 -14.45
N ALA A 576 26.77 -8.25 -13.99
CA ALA A 576 26.03 -7.96 -12.77
C ALA A 576 24.59 -8.47 -12.89
N LYS A 577 24.18 -9.32 -11.96
CA LYS A 577 22.82 -9.84 -11.83
C LYS A 577 22.12 -9.04 -10.74
N VAL A 578 20.97 -8.45 -11.06
CA VAL A 578 20.15 -7.68 -10.12
C VAL A 578 19.23 -8.65 -9.38
N TYR A 579 19.14 -8.57 -8.06
CA TYR A 579 18.26 -9.42 -7.26
C TYR A 579 17.21 -8.59 -6.51
N VAL A 580 16.01 -9.15 -6.37
CA VAL A 580 14.88 -8.62 -5.59
C VAL A 580 14.53 -9.57 -4.46
N THR A 581 13.96 -9.03 -3.39
CA THR A 581 13.67 -9.78 -2.16
C THR A 581 12.23 -10.30 -2.19
N VAL A 582 12.08 -11.61 -2.18
CA VAL A 582 10.76 -12.27 -2.07
C VAL A 582 10.64 -12.86 -0.67
N LYS A 583 9.67 -12.34 0.09
CA LYS A 583 9.36 -12.77 1.44
C LYS A 583 8.09 -13.59 1.44
N PHE A 584 8.15 -14.82 1.92
CA PHE A 584 6.98 -15.62 2.20
C PHE A 584 6.63 -15.48 3.69
N ILE A 585 5.39 -15.11 3.99
CA ILE A 585 4.88 -14.97 5.35
C ILE A 585 3.83 -16.03 5.65
N ASN A 586 3.56 -16.30 6.92
CA ASN A 586 2.55 -17.24 7.37
C ASN A 586 1.19 -16.54 7.55
N TYR A 587 0.14 -17.31 7.88
CA TYR A 587 -1.22 -16.78 8.06
C TYR A 587 -1.33 -15.71 9.18
N ASP A 588 -0.41 -15.70 10.13
CA ASP A 588 -0.31 -14.75 11.24
C ASP A 588 0.63 -13.57 10.95
N GLY A 589 1.21 -13.51 9.74
CA GLY A 589 2.17 -12.49 9.32
C GLY A 589 3.62 -12.77 9.70
N THR A 590 3.93 -13.88 10.38
CA THR A 590 5.31 -14.27 10.69
C THR A 590 6.07 -14.66 9.42
N GLN A 591 7.36 -14.33 9.33
CA GLN A 591 8.16 -14.68 8.16
C GLN A 591 8.48 -16.18 8.13
N ILE A 592 8.13 -16.85 7.03
CA ILE A 592 8.48 -18.26 6.78
C ILE A 592 9.85 -18.36 6.11
N SER A 593 10.05 -17.59 5.05
CA SER A 593 11.31 -17.58 4.31
C SER A 593 11.51 -16.26 3.58
N GLU A 594 12.77 -15.96 3.31
CA GLU A 594 13.17 -14.82 2.51
C GLU A 594 14.25 -15.29 1.56
N GLN A 595 14.17 -14.86 0.30
CA GLN A 595 15.17 -15.20 -0.70
C GLN A 595 15.40 -14.03 -1.66
N LYS A 596 16.64 -13.91 -2.11
CA LYS A 596 17.03 -13.00 -3.18
C LYS A 596 16.87 -13.71 -4.52
N VAL A 597 16.00 -13.19 -5.38
CA VAL A 597 15.68 -13.74 -6.71
C VAL A 597 16.19 -12.79 -7.77
N GLU A 598 16.94 -13.28 -8.76
CA GLU A 598 17.39 -12.44 -9.88
C GLU A 598 16.18 -11.87 -10.63
N VAL A 599 16.19 -10.58 -10.97
CA VAL A 599 15.08 -9.89 -11.63
C VAL A 599 14.66 -10.64 -12.90
N GLY A 600 13.37 -10.95 -13.01
CA GLY A 600 12.78 -11.74 -14.09
C GLY A 600 12.90 -13.26 -13.95
N LYS A 601 13.49 -13.78 -12.85
CA LYS A 601 13.49 -15.21 -12.49
C LYS A 601 12.37 -15.53 -11.47
N SER A 602 12.10 -16.82 -11.31
CA SER A 602 11.08 -17.34 -10.38
C SER A 602 11.62 -17.48 -8.95
N ALA A 603 10.82 -17.14 -7.96
CA ALA A 603 11.11 -17.50 -6.57
C ALA A 603 10.85 -18.99 -6.33
N LYS A 604 11.58 -19.61 -5.39
CA LYS A 604 11.32 -20.98 -4.95
C LYS A 604 10.31 -20.96 -3.80
N ALA A 605 9.15 -21.58 -3.97
CA ALA A 605 8.18 -21.70 -2.88
C ALA A 605 8.79 -22.45 -1.68
N PRO A 606 8.59 -21.99 -0.43
CA PRO A 606 8.93 -22.74 0.76
C PRO A 606 7.96 -23.92 0.93
N ALA A 607 8.21 -24.77 1.93
CA ALA A 607 7.27 -25.82 2.30
C ALA A 607 5.88 -25.24 2.59
N ASP A 608 4.84 -25.98 2.18
CA ASP A 608 3.46 -25.55 2.34
C ASP A 608 3.17 -25.23 3.81
N PRO A 609 2.78 -23.99 4.13
CA PRO A 609 2.51 -23.62 5.50
C PRO A 609 1.29 -24.38 6.02
N VAL A 610 1.34 -24.74 7.29
CA VAL A 610 0.21 -25.34 7.99
C VAL A 610 -0.44 -24.28 8.85
N LYS A 611 -1.71 -24.02 8.61
CA LYS A 611 -2.53 -23.19 9.48
C LYS A 611 -3.21 -24.11 10.51
N PRO A 612 -3.05 -23.85 11.83
CA PRO A 612 -3.71 -24.63 12.87
C PRO A 612 -5.20 -24.69 12.60
N SER A 613 -5.74 -25.89 12.68
CA SER A 613 -7.17 -26.09 12.60
C SER A 613 -7.85 -25.45 13.81
N ASP A 614 -9.02 -24.85 13.59
CA ASP A 614 -9.84 -24.33 14.69
C ASP A 614 -10.94 -25.33 15.07
N ASP A 615 -11.88 -24.91 15.92
CA ASP A 615 -12.98 -25.74 16.39
C ASP A 615 -13.88 -26.29 15.26
N TYR A 616 -13.79 -25.72 14.05
CA TYR A 616 -14.71 -26.00 12.95
C TYR A 616 -14.02 -26.41 11.65
N TYR A 617 -12.83 -25.89 11.36
CA TYR A 617 -12.16 -26.06 10.07
C TYR A 617 -10.72 -26.54 10.23
N ASP A 618 -10.37 -27.54 9.45
CA ASP A 618 -9.02 -27.77 8.99
C ASP A 618 -8.73 -26.81 7.84
N TYR A 619 -7.55 -26.20 7.81
CA TYR A 619 -7.20 -25.24 6.76
C TYR A 619 -6.25 -25.89 5.77
N VAL A 620 -6.73 -26.15 4.56
CA VAL A 620 -5.93 -26.73 3.48
C VAL A 620 -5.27 -25.62 2.69
N PHE A 621 -3.94 -25.68 2.57
CA PHE A 621 -3.19 -24.76 1.73
C PHE A 621 -3.56 -24.95 0.26
N LYS A 622 -3.93 -23.87 -0.43
CA LYS A 622 -4.32 -23.89 -1.86
C LYS A 622 -3.32 -23.19 -2.77
N GLY A 623 -2.17 -22.80 -2.23
CA GLY A 623 -1.15 -22.06 -2.95
C GLY A 623 -0.96 -20.66 -2.39
N TRP A 624 -0.08 -19.90 -3.03
CA TRP A 624 0.31 -18.57 -2.60
C TRP A 624 -0.54 -17.49 -3.29
N GLN A 625 -0.75 -16.35 -2.62
CA GLN A 625 -1.67 -15.30 -3.10
C GLN A 625 -1.13 -14.50 -4.29
N LEU A 626 0.18 -14.46 -4.51
CA LEU A 626 0.82 -13.72 -5.60
C LEU A 626 1.58 -14.68 -6.51
N ASP A 627 1.58 -14.41 -7.82
CA ASP A 627 2.43 -15.12 -8.77
C ASP A 627 3.89 -14.72 -8.56
N PHE A 628 4.75 -15.71 -8.40
CA PHE A 628 6.19 -15.56 -8.19
C PHE A 628 7.01 -16.28 -9.27
N SER A 629 6.39 -16.62 -10.39
CA SER A 629 7.07 -17.21 -11.56
C SER A 629 8.02 -16.24 -12.25
N LYS A 630 7.76 -14.92 -12.16
CA LYS A 630 8.66 -13.83 -12.61
C LYS A 630 8.57 -12.63 -11.68
N VAL A 631 9.68 -12.30 -11.03
CA VAL A 631 9.71 -11.27 -9.97
C VAL A 631 10.54 -10.07 -10.42
N TYR A 632 9.97 -8.85 -10.32
CA TYR A 632 10.61 -7.61 -10.78
C TYR A 632 10.83 -6.56 -9.68
N SER A 633 10.24 -6.76 -8.51
CA SER A 633 10.37 -5.87 -7.35
C SER A 633 10.24 -6.68 -6.06
N ASP A 634 10.63 -6.07 -4.93
CA ASP A 634 10.43 -6.67 -3.62
C ASP A 634 8.94 -6.97 -3.39
N MET A 635 8.63 -8.16 -2.89
CA MET A 635 7.25 -8.58 -2.64
C MET A 635 7.14 -9.47 -1.41
N THR A 636 6.01 -9.33 -0.72
CA THR A 636 5.63 -10.20 0.41
C THR A 636 4.42 -11.02 0.00
N ILE A 637 4.57 -12.34 0.05
CA ILE A 637 3.59 -13.30 -0.45
C ILE A 637 3.01 -14.08 0.73
N ALA A 638 1.69 -13.94 0.92
CA ALA A 638 0.95 -14.68 1.95
C ALA A 638 0.33 -15.96 1.37
N PRO A 639 0.09 -16.99 2.19
CA PRO A 639 -0.56 -18.22 1.78
C PRO A 639 -2.06 -18.00 1.61
N ASN A 640 -2.66 -18.76 0.69
CA ASN A 640 -4.09 -18.88 0.55
C ASN A 640 -4.54 -20.21 1.17
N PHE A 641 -5.44 -20.15 2.15
CA PHE A 641 -5.98 -21.33 2.82
C PHE A 641 -7.47 -21.46 2.53
N GLU A 642 -7.88 -22.66 2.13
CA GLU A 642 -9.30 -23.02 2.02
C GLU A 642 -9.72 -23.77 3.28
N PRO A 643 -10.75 -23.29 4.00
CA PRO A 643 -11.28 -23.99 5.16
C PRO A 643 -12.08 -25.23 4.74
N VAL A 644 -11.68 -26.39 5.26
CA VAL A 644 -12.36 -27.67 5.14
C VAL A 644 -12.94 -28.02 6.49
N LEU A 645 -14.25 -28.24 6.57
CA LEU A 645 -14.91 -28.53 7.85
C LEU A 645 -14.39 -29.87 8.40
N LYS A 646 -13.96 -29.91 9.67
CA LYS A 646 -13.54 -31.15 10.34
C LYS A 646 -14.69 -32.17 10.32
N GLN A 647 -14.46 -33.37 9.79
CA GLN A 647 -15.38 -34.49 10.04
C GLN A 647 -15.25 -34.92 11.51
N GLN A 648 -16.35 -34.85 12.27
CA GLN A 648 -16.39 -35.40 13.62
C GLN A 648 -16.11 -36.91 13.56
N ALA A 649 -15.03 -37.36 14.20
CA ALA A 649 -14.75 -38.78 14.40
C ALA A 649 -15.90 -39.46 15.15
N THR A 650 -16.55 -40.42 14.50
CA THR A 650 -17.25 -41.53 15.15
C THR A 650 -16.20 -42.56 15.58
N ASP A 651 -16.14 -42.75 16.90
CA ASP A 651 -15.80 -43.93 17.71
C ASP A 651 -14.64 -44.88 17.34
N ALA A 652 -13.87 -45.17 18.39
CA ALA A 652 -12.72 -46.05 18.47
C ALA A 652 -13.07 -47.55 18.28
N PRO A 653 -12.09 -48.39 17.86
CA PRO A 653 -12.28 -49.82 17.71
C PRO A 653 -12.22 -50.58 19.03
N ALA A 654 -12.96 -51.70 19.07
CA ALA A 654 -13.01 -52.68 20.14
C ALA A 654 -11.64 -53.33 20.40
N GLU A 655 -11.25 -53.41 21.68
CA GLU A 655 -10.23 -54.33 22.16
C GLU A 655 -10.78 -55.76 22.12
N GLU A 656 -10.04 -56.61 21.40
CA GLU A 656 -10.20 -58.05 21.31
C GLU A 656 -9.60 -58.69 22.57
N VAL A 657 -10.46 -59.29 23.40
CA VAL A 657 -10.05 -60.12 24.54
C VAL A 657 -9.82 -61.54 24.03
N ALA A 658 -8.55 -61.97 23.99
CA ALA A 658 -8.17 -63.37 23.86
C ALA A 658 -8.15 -64.06 25.24
N ALA A 659 -8.50 -65.34 25.21
CA ALA A 659 -8.70 -66.26 26.32
C ALA A 659 -7.53 -66.39 27.32
N GLU A 660 -7.82 -66.35 28.62
CA GLU A 660 -7.75 -67.49 29.57
C GLU A 660 -8.44 -67.14 30.90
#